data_AF-R4MHR0-F1
#
_entry.id   AF-R4MHR0-F1
#
_cell.length_a   1.000
_cell.length_b   1.000
_cell.length_c   1.000
_cell.angle_alpha   90.00
_cell.angle_beta   90.00
_cell.angle_gamma   90.00
#
_symmetry.space_group_name_H-M   'P 1'
#
loop_
_entity.id
_entity.type
_entity.pdbx_description
1 polymer ?
#
loop_
_entity_poly.entity_id
_entity_poly.type
_entity_poly.pdbx_seq_one_letter_code
_entity_poly.pdbx_strand_id
1 'polypeptide(L)'
;MIAVDAHGDAENLLSSGADAVVADLAAVTVGSGDAAISTIPDALQVYSQLKRLLTGRRPAVFLDFDGTLSDIVERPEAATLVDGAAEALRALAAQCPVAVISGRDLADVRNRVKVDGLWLAGSHGFELVAPDGSHHQNAAATAAIDGLAEAAAQLADALREIAGAVVEHKRFAVAVHYRNVADDSVDNLIAAVRRLGHAAGLRVTTGRKVVELRPDIAWDKGKALDWIGERLGPAEVGPDLRLPIYIGDDLTDEDAFDAVRFTGVGIVVRHNEHGDRRSAATFRLECPYTVCQFLSQLACDLQEAVQHDDPWTLVFHGYDPGQERLREALCAVGNGYLGSRGCAPESAESEAHYPGTYVAGVYNQLTDHIEGCTVDNESLVNLPNWLSLTFRIDGGAWFNVDTVELLSYRQTFDLRRATLTRSLRFRDAGGRVTTMTQERFASMNRPNLVALQTRIESENWSGTVDFRSLVDGGVHNTLVDRYRQLSSQHLTTAEIEVLADSVLLRTQTSQSGIAIAVAARSTLWRDGQRVDAQYRVARDTNRGGHDIQVTLSAGQSVTLEKVATIFTSRDAATLTAAISAQRCLGEAGRYAELCQQHVRAWAQLWERCAIDLTGNTEELRLVRLHLLHLLQTISPHTAELDAGVPARGLNGEAYRGHVFWDALFVAPVLSLRMPKVARSLLDYRYRRLPAARRAAHRAGHLGAMYPWQSGSDGSEVSQQLHLNPRSGRWTPDPSDRAHHVGLAVAYNAWHYYQVTGDRQYLVDCGAELLVEIARFWVGLAKLDDSRGRYLIRGVIGPDEFHSGYPGNEYDGIDNNAYTNVMAVWVILRAMEALDLLPLTDRRHLIEKLGLTTQERDQWDDVSRRMFVPFHDGVISQFEGYSELAELDWDHYRHRYGNIQRLDRILEAEGDSVNNYQASKQADALMLLYLLSSDELIGLLARLGYRFAPTQIPGTVDYYLARTSDGSTLSAVVHAWVLARANRSNAMEYFRQVLRSDIADVQGGTTQEGIHLAAMAGSIDLLQRCYSGLELRDDRLVLSPQWPEALGPLEFPFVYRRHQLSLRISGRSATLTAESGDAEPIEVECRGHVQRLRCGHTIEVGCSR
;
A
#
# COMPACT_ATOMS: atom_id res chain seq x y z
N MET A 1 -47.67 14.53 8.95
CA MET A 1 -48.38 13.94 10.08
C MET A 1 -48.47 12.45 9.86
N ILE A 2 -47.64 11.68 10.56
CA ILE A 2 -47.73 10.21 10.55
C ILE A 2 -48.69 9.83 11.67
N ALA A 3 -49.77 9.13 11.34
CA ALA A 3 -50.73 8.61 12.32
C ALA A 3 -50.45 7.13 12.59
N VAL A 4 -50.69 6.70 13.83
CA VAL A 4 -50.53 5.29 14.22
C VAL A 4 -51.90 4.65 14.25
N ASP A 5 -52.10 3.60 13.46
CA ASP A 5 -53.35 2.86 13.42
C ASP A 5 -53.46 1.90 14.60
N ALA A 6 -53.83 2.45 15.75
CA ALA A 6 -54.02 1.68 16.97
C ALA A 6 -55.26 0.76 16.94
N HIS A 7 -56.19 0.94 15.98
CA HIS A 7 -57.54 0.37 16.02
C HIS A 7 -58.04 -0.26 14.70
N GLY A 8 -57.21 -0.33 13.65
CA GLY A 8 -57.60 -0.84 12.34
C GLY A 8 -58.43 0.14 11.49
N ASP A 9 -58.29 1.45 11.72
CA ASP A 9 -59.06 2.53 11.10
C ASP A 9 -58.19 3.44 10.20
N ALA A 10 -57.26 2.83 9.46
CA ALA A 10 -56.32 3.55 8.61
C ALA A 10 -56.97 4.45 7.55
N GLU A 11 -58.09 4.04 6.95
CA GLU A 11 -58.82 4.83 5.93
C GLU A 11 -59.38 6.14 6.51
N ASN A 12 -59.85 6.12 7.75
CA ASN A 12 -60.41 7.29 8.42
C ASN A 12 -59.31 8.25 8.88
N LEU A 13 -58.16 7.72 9.30
CA LEU A 13 -56.97 8.52 9.62
C LEU A 13 -56.40 9.22 8.38
N LEU A 14 -56.33 8.53 7.23
CA LEU A 14 -55.90 9.12 5.96
C LEU A 14 -56.88 10.21 5.48
N SER A 15 -58.19 9.95 5.55
CA SER A 15 -59.21 10.93 5.16
C SER A 15 -59.33 12.12 6.10
N SER A 16 -58.90 11.97 7.36
CA SER A 16 -58.83 13.05 8.36
C SER A 16 -57.52 13.86 8.32
N GLY A 17 -56.64 13.60 7.35
CA GLY A 17 -55.46 14.43 7.07
C GLY A 17 -54.10 13.84 7.45
N ALA A 18 -54.02 12.57 7.87
CA ALA A 18 -52.73 11.89 8.05
C ALA A 18 -52.02 11.72 6.69
N ASP A 19 -50.71 11.98 6.65
CA ASP A 19 -49.87 11.85 5.45
C ASP A 19 -49.38 10.41 5.24
N ALA A 20 -49.27 9.64 6.33
CA ALA A 20 -49.01 8.21 6.31
C ALA A 20 -49.63 7.60 7.56
N VAL A 21 -50.13 6.38 7.44
CA VAL A 21 -50.66 5.62 8.56
C VAL A 21 -49.79 4.37 8.75
N VAL A 22 -49.21 4.24 9.93
CA VAL A 22 -48.37 3.10 10.31
C VAL A 22 -49.08 2.27 11.36
N ALA A 23 -48.97 0.94 11.29
CA ALA A 23 -49.53 0.07 12.34
C ALA A 23 -48.81 0.25 13.69
N ASP A 24 -47.53 0.65 13.66
CA ASP A 24 -46.69 0.83 14.84
C ASP A 24 -45.64 1.93 14.59
N LEU A 25 -45.26 2.67 15.64
CA LEU A 25 -44.17 3.67 15.56
C LEU A 25 -42.82 3.05 15.19
N ALA A 26 -42.62 1.75 15.43
CA ALA A 26 -41.46 0.99 14.97
C ALA A 26 -41.33 0.93 13.44
N ALA A 27 -42.41 1.19 12.70
CA ALA A 27 -42.37 1.33 11.24
C ALA A 27 -41.91 2.72 10.77
N VAL A 28 -41.70 3.67 11.70
CA VAL A 28 -41.19 5.01 11.42
C VAL A 28 -39.69 5.04 11.70
N THR A 29 -38.89 5.10 10.65
CA THR A 29 -37.46 5.40 10.75
C THR A 29 -37.23 6.90 10.73
N VAL A 30 -36.56 7.42 11.76
CA VAL A 30 -36.10 8.82 11.81
C VAL A 30 -34.61 8.82 11.50
N GLY A 31 -34.20 9.57 10.48
CA GLY A 31 -32.78 9.79 10.15
C GLY A 31 -32.06 10.51 11.29
N SER A 32 -31.49 9.77 12.23
CA SER A 32 -30.67 10.30 13.32
C SER A 32 -29.20 10.11 12.99
N GLY A 33 -28.60 11.08 12.30
CA GLY A 33 -27.16 11.01 11.97
C GLY A 33 -26.66 12.05 10.98
N ASP A 34 -27.56 12.72 10.27
CA ASP A 34 -27.19 13.54 9.12
C ASP A 34 -26.49 14.85 9.54
N ALA A 35 -25.48 15.28 8.81
CA ALA A 35 -24.79 16.54 9.11
C ALA A 35 -25.60 17.72 8.54
N ALA A 36 -25.53 18.88 9.19
CA ALA A 36 -26.00 20.11 8.56
C ALA A 36 -25.13 20.39 7.34
N ILE A 37 -25.71 20.75 6.19
CA ILE A 37 -24.95 20.93 4.95
C ILE A 37 -23.77 21.89 5.13
N SER A 38 -23.90 22.93 5.96
CA SER A 38 -22.82 23.88 6.29
C SER A 38 -21.59 23.24 6.94
N THR A 39 -21.76 22.08 7.58
CA THR A 39 -20.70 21.33 8.27
C THR A 39 -20.11 20.20 7.42
N ILE A 40 -20.73 19.89 6.28
CA ILE A 40 -20.24 18.87 5.34
C ILE A 40 -19.00 19.44 4.60
N PRO A 41 -17.92 18.64 4.41
CA PRO A 41 -16.72 19.10 3.70
C PRO A 41 -16.97 19.34 2.20
N ASP A 42 -16.35 20.37 1.65
CA ASP A 42 -16.45 20.70 0.23
C ASP A 42 -15.62 19.74 -0.64
N ALA A 43 -16.26 19.05 -1.59
CA ALA A 43 -15.67 18.00 -2.42
C ALA A 43 -14.51 18.49 -3.30
N LEU A 44 -14.48 19.76 -3.70
CA LEU A 44 -13.34 20.32 -4.45
C LEU A 44 -12.18 20.64 -3.52
N GLN A 45 -12.44 21.12 -2.30
CA GLN A 45 -11.39 21.38 -1.31
C GLN A 45 -10.71 20.09 -0.82
N VAL A 46 -11.50 19.02 -0.63
CA VAL A 46 -10.99 17.70 -0.21
C VAL A 46 -10.91 16.69 -1.36
N TYR A 47 -10.79 17.16 -2.61
CA TYR A 47 -10.78 16.31 -3.81
C TYR A 47 -9.72 15.21 -3.77
N SER A 48 -8.57 15.45 -3.13
CA SER A 48 -7.53 14.45 -2.94
C SER A 48 -8.01 13.20 -2.18
N GLN A 49 -8.96 13.34 -1.27
CA GLN A 49 -9.60 12.21 -0.58
C GLN A 49 -10.39 11.33 -1.58
N LEU A 50 -11.11 11.95 -2.51
CA LEU A 50 -11.87 11.25 -3.54
C LEU A 50 -10.95 10.59 -4.57
N LYS A 51 -9.90 11.31 -5.01
CA LYS A 51 -8.89 10.79 -5.93
C LYS A 51 -8.21 9.51 -5.40
N ARG A 52 -7.93 9.44 -4.09
CA ARG A 52 -7.36 8.24 -3.44
C ARG A 52 -8.25 7.01 -3.54
N LEU A 53 -9.57 7.18 -3.43
CA LEU A 53 -10.53 6.07 -3.58
C LEU A 53 -10.51 5.50 -5.01
N LEU A 54 -10.05 6.28 -5.99
CA LEU A 54 -9.97 5.90 -7.40
C LEU A 54 -8.65 5.21 -7.77
N THR A 55 -7.62 5.22 -6.91
CA THR A 55 -6.31 4.62 -7.24
C THR A 55 -6.42 3.11 -7.58
N GLY A 56 -7.37 2.41 -6.96
CA GLY A 56 -7.66 0.99 -7.22
C GLY A 56 -9.10 0.71 -7.67
N ARG A 57 -9.88 1.73 -8.02
CA ARG A 57 -11.31 1.59 -8.37
C ARG A 57 -11.65 2.47 -9.57
N ARG A 58 -12.62 2.03 -10.39
CA ARG A 58 -13.20 2.87 -11.44
C ARG A 58 -14.50 3.53 -10.95
N PRO A 59 -14.70 4.83 -11.19
CA PRO A 59 -15.94 5.49 -10.79
C PRO A 59 -17.10 5.06 -11.70
N ALA A 60 -18.31 5.07 -11.16
CA ALA A 60 -19.56 5.14 -11.91
C ALA A 60 -20.32 6.35 -11.37
N VAL A 61 -20.56 7.36 -12.21
CA VAL A 61 -21.07 8.66 -11.77
C VAL A 61 -22.54 8.79 -12.08
N PHE A 62 -23.32 9.17 -11.09
CA PHE A 62 -24.76 9.32 -11.13
C PHE A 62 -25.11 10.76 -10.72
N LEU A 63 -25.94 11.42 -11.50
CA LEU A 63 -26.23 12.85 -11.37
C LEU A 63 -27.73 13.08 -11.37
N ASP A 64 -28.22 13.95 -10.49
CA ASP A 64 -29.49 14.63 -10.74
C ASP A 64 -29.35 15.69 -11.85
N PHE A 65 -30.48 16.13 -12.40
CA PHE A 65 -30.52 17.16 -13.44
C PHE A 65 -30.84 18.55 -12.90
N ASP A 66 -31.94 18.70 -12.15
CA ASP A 66 -32.42 19.99 -11.67
C ASP A 66 -31.58 20.39 -10.44
N GLY A 67 -31.15 21.65 -10.32
CA GLY A 67 -30.31 22.08 -9.19
C GLY A 67 -28.89 21.46 -9.11
N THR A 68 -28.57 20.52 -9.99
CA THR A 68 -27.27 19.83 -10.08
C THR A 68 -26.54 20.11 -11.39
N LEU A 69 -27.17 19.80 -12.53
CA LEU A 69 -26.63 20.08 -13.87
C LEU A 69 -27.25 21.33 -14.52
N SER A 70 -28.32 21.86 -13.91
CA SER A 70 -29.03 23.07 -14.32
C SER A 70 -29.31 23.94 -13.10
N ASP A 71 -29.38 25.25 -13.28
CA ASP A 71 -29.83 26.14 -12.22
C ASP A 71 -31.33 25.95 -11.95
N ILE A 72 -31.74 26.09 -10.68
CA ILE A 72 -33.17 26.11 -10.36
C ILE A 72 -33.76 27.41 -10.89
N VAL A 73 -34.66 27.29 -11.86
CA VAL A 73 -35.35 28.41 -12.52
C VAL A 73 -36.82 28.46 -12.12
N GLU A 74 -37.41 29.66 -12.12
CA GLU A 74 -38.82 29.84 -11.74
C GLU A 74 -39.82 29.03 -12.58
N ARG A 75 -39.46 28.74 -13.85
CA ARG A 75 -40.24 27.94 -14.78
C ARG A 75 -39.50 26.67 -15.16
N PRO A 76 -39.96 25.47 -14.75
CA PRO A 76 -39.27 24.21 -15.00
C PRO A 76 -38.95 23.96 -16.48
N GLU A 77 -39.78 24.46 -17.41
CA GLU A 77 -39.53 24.36 -18.85
C GLU A 77 -38.27 25.12 -19.32
N ALA A 78 -37.82 26.14 -18.58
CA ALA A 78 -36.67 26.97 -18.91
C ALA A 78 -35.31 26.42 -18.41
N ALA A 79 -35.30 25.32 -17.65
CA ALA A 79 -34.08 24.76 -17.07
C ALA A 79 -33.15 24.21 -18.17
N THR A 80 -32.02 24.85 -18.39
CA THR A 80 -31.00 24.38 -19.34
C THR A 80 -29.74 23.96 -18.58
N LEU A 81 -28.94 23.11 -19.20
CA LEU A 81 -27.60 22.80 -18.68
C LEU A 81 -26.83 24.11 -18.42
N VAL A 82 -26.15 24.18 -17.28
CA VAL A 82 -25.24 25.29 -17.01
C VAL A 82 -24.05 25.26 -17.98
N ASP A 83 -23.45 26.42 -18.23
CA ASP A 83 -22.29 26.55 -19.12
C ASP A 83 -21.17 25.58 -18.70
N GLY A 84 -20.67 24.78 -19.65
CA GLY A 84 -19.62 23.77 -19.40
C GLY A 84 -20.14 22.37 -19.06
N ALA A 85 -21.40 22.20 -18.64
CA ALA A 85 -21.91 20.90 -18.19
C ALA A 85 -21.91 19.84 -19.30
N ALA A 86 -22.29 20.22 -20.52
CA ALA A 86 -22.31 19.30 -21.66
C ALA A 86 -20.89 18.86 -22.08
N GLU A 87 -19.89 19.76 -22.01
CA GLU A 87 -18.49 19.37 -22.22
C GLU A 87 -17.99 18.42 -21.12
N ALA A 88 -18.28 18.74 -19.86
CA ALA A 88 -17.84 17.93 -18.72
C ALA A 88 -18.44 16.51 -18.75
N LEU A 89 -19.75 16.39 -19.05
CA LEU A 89 -20.42 15.10 -19.24
C LEU A 89 -19.82 14.29 -20.38
N ARG A 90 -19.57 14.92 -21.54
CA ARG A 90 -18.94 14.26 -22.69
C ARG A 90 -17.53 13.75 -22.36
N ALA A 91 -16.73 14.58 -21.70
CA ALA A 91 -15.37 14.21 -21.30
C ALA A 91 -15.40 13.02 -20.33
N LEU A 92 -16.30 13.04 -19.34
CA LEU A 92 -16.39 12.00 -18.33
C LEU A 92 -16.97 10.68 -18.87
N ALA A 93 -18.02 10.75 -19.70
CA ALA A 93 -18.65 9.57 -20.31
C ALA A 93 -17.70 8.80 -21.24
N ALA A 94 -16.67 9.46 -21.77
CA ALA A 94 -15.61 8.81 -22.52
C ALA A 94 -14.66 7.96 -21.64
N GLN A 95 -14.64 8.19 -20.33
CA GLN A 95 -13.70 7.56 -19.38
C GLN A 95 -14.38 6.57 -18.44
N CYS A 96 -15.64 6.81 -18.06
CA CYS A 96 -16.39 5.94 -17.16
C CYS A 96 -17.90 5.99 -17.43
N PRO A 97 -18.69 5.04 -16.90
CA PRO A 97 -20.14 5.11 -17.01
C PRO A 97 -20.70 6.30 -16.24
N VAL A 98 -21.54 7.07 -16.93
CA VAL A 98 -22.24 8.22 -16.38
C VAL A 98 -23.74 8.05 -16.57
N ALA A 99 -24.52 8.33 -15.53
CA ALA A 99 -25.97 8.25 -15.51
C ALA A 99 -26.58 9.56 -15.03
N VAL A 100 -27.66 10.01 -15.68
CA VAL A 100 -28.50 11.11 -15.21
C VAL A 100 -29.84 10.52 -14.74
N ILE A 101 -30.15 10.67 -13.46
CA ILE A 101 -31.39 10.19 -12.83
C ILE A 101 -32.20 11.41 -12.42
N SER A 102 -33.33 11.66 -13.09
CA SER A 102 -34.15 12.86 -12.88
C SER A 102 -35.61 12.51 -12.60
N GLY A 103 -36.29 13.40 -11.89
CA GLY A 103 -37.75 13.36 -11.74
C GLY A 103 -38.54 13.72 -13.02
N ARG A 104 -37.88 14.28 -14.04
CA ARG A 104 -38.50 14.65 -15.33
C ARG A 104 -38.76 13.42 -16.22
N ASP A 105 -39.70 13.53 -17.15
CA ASP A 105 -39.93 12.48 -18.16
C ASP A 105 -38.66 12.25 -19.00
N LEU A 106 -38.41 10.99 -19.40
CA LEU A 106 -37.19 10.60 -20.10
C LEU A 106 -37.01 11.36 -21.42
N ALA A 107 -38.11 11.64 -22.12
CA ALA A 107 -38.09 12.43 -23.35
C ALA A 107 -37.63 13.88 -23.12
N ASP A 108 -38.01 14.49 -21.99
CA ASP A 108 -37.61 15.85 -21.62
C ASP A 108 -36.12 15.90 -21.28
N VAL A 109 -35.65 15.01 -20.39
CA VAL A 109 -34.22 14.95 -20.02
C VAL A 109 -33.33 14.66 -21.23
N ARG A 110 -33.74 13.71 -22.09
CA ARG A 110 -32.99 13.40 -23.31
C ARG A 110 -32.87 14.60 -24.24
N ASN A 111 -33.92 15.40 -24.37
CA ASN A 111 -33.91 16.60 -25.19
C ASN A 111 -33.09 17.74 -24.56
N ARG A 112 -32.92 17.79 -23.23
CA ARG A 112 -32.12 18.81 -22.55
C ARG A 112 -30.63 18.48 -22.50
N VAL A 113 -30.29 17.24 -22.15
CA VAL A 113 -28.90 16.83 -21.94
C VAL A 113 -28.14 16.76 -23.27
N LYS A 114 -28.73 16.17 -24.33
CA LYS A 114 -28.13 16.05 -25.68
C LYS A 114 -26.66 15.60 -25.69
N VAL A 115 -26.30 14.66 -24.83
CA VAL A 115 -24.98 14.03 -24.76
C VAL A 115 -25.15 12.53 -24.97
N ASP A 116 -24.44 11.99 -25.96
CA ASP A 116 -24.43 10.55 -26.25
C ASP A 116 -23.55 9.80 -25.24
N GLY A 117 -23.75 8.48 -25.11
CA GLY A 117 -22.94 7.63 -24.22
C GLY A 117 -23.40 7.62 -22.75
N LEU A 118 -24.51 8.28 -22.41
CA LEU A 118 -25.04 8.35 -21.05
C LEU A 118 -26.16 7.33 -20.82
N TRP A 119 -26.28 6.88 -19.58
CA TRP A 119 -27.54 6.34 -19.07
C TRP A 119 -28.48 7.51 -18.73
N LEU A 120 -29.72 7.48 -19.21
CA LEU A 120 -30.72 8.48 -18.85
C LEU A 120 -31.90 7.77 -18.20
N ALA A 121 -32.27 8.21 -17.01
CA ALA A 121 -33.38 7.68 -16.22
C ALA A 121 -34.35 8.82 -15.93
N GLY A 122 -35.57 8.72 -16.47
CA GLY A 122 -36.66 9.66 -16.25
C GLY A 122 -37.66 9.16 -15.21
N SER A 123 -38.49 10.07 -14.69
CA SER A 123 -39.51 9.79 -13.67
C SER A 123 -38.95 9.03 -12.48
N HIS A 124 -37.84 9.49 -11.90
CA HIS A 124 -37.12 8.82 -10.80
C HIS A 124 -36.64 7.39 -11.13
N GLY A 125 -36.47 7.06 -12.41
CA GLY A 125 -35.98 5.76 -12.89
C GLY A 125 -37.06 4.75 -13.23
N PHE A 126 -38.32 5.15 -13.39
CA PHE A 126 -39.37 4.26 -13.94
C PHE A 126 -39.17 3.95 -15.42
N GLU A 127 -38.51 4.84 -16.15
CA GLU A 127 -38.13 4.63 -17.55
C GLU A 127 -36.67 5.03 -17.75
N LEU A 128 -35.90 4.17 -18.42
CA LEU A 128 -34.47 4.35 -18.60
C LEU A 128 -34.04 3.97 -20.02
N VAL A 129 -33.02 4.64 -20.53
CA VAL A 129 -32.33 4.27 -21.77
C VAL A 129 -30.84 4.12 -21.48
N ALA A 130 -30.25 3.03 -21.96
CA ALA A 130 -28.83 2.76 -21.85
C ALA A 130 -28.04 3.44 -23.00
N PRO A 131 -26.70 3.55 -22.89
CA PRO A 131 -25.85 4.15 -23.92
C PRO A 131 -25.96 3.51 -25.31
N ASP A 132 -26.30 2.22 -25.39
CA ASP A 132 -26.50 1.47 -26.63
C ASP A 132 -27.89 1.69 -27.27
N GLY A 133 -28.74 2.51 -26.63
CA GLY A 133 -30.10 2.80 -27.04
C GLY A 133 -31.15 1.80 -26.56
N SER A 134 -30.76 0.77 -25.78
CA SER A 134 -31.72 -0.16 -25.19
C SER A 134 -32.62 0.55 -24.17
N HIS A 135 -33.93 0.30 -24.27
CA HIS A 135 -34.93 0.95 -23.45
C HIS A 135 -35.48 -0.01 -22.39
N HIS A 136 -35.56 0.47 -21.16
CA HIS A 136 -36.07 -0.27 -20.01
C HIS A 136 -37.21 0.51 -19.36
N GLN A 137 -38.24 -0.19 -18.89
CA GLN A 137 -39.37 0.39 -18.17
C GLN A 137 -39.73 -0.53 -17.00
N ASN A 138 -40.08 0.07 -15.87
CA ASN A 138 -40.56 -0.66 -14.72
C ASN A 138 -42.00 -1.17 -14.99
N ALA A 139 -42.17 -2.49 -15.09
CA ALA A 139 -43.45 -3.10 -15.45
C ALA A 139 -44.60 -2.74 -14.50
N ALA A 140 -44.32 -2.58 -13.19
CA ALA A 140 -45.33 -2.17 -12.22
C ALA A 140 -45.71 -0.70 -12.38
N ALA A 141 -44.76 0.18 -12.73
CA ALA A 141 -45.04 1.59 -12.99
C ALA A 141 -45.87 1.76 -14.26
N THR A 142 -45.59 0.98 -15.30
CA THR A 142 -46.36 0.97 -16.55
C THR A 142 -47.82 0.59 -16.32
N ALA A 143 -48.11 -0.30 -15.36
CA ALA A 143 -49.47 -0.69 -15.01
C ALA A 143 -50.30 0.44 -14.35
N ALA A 144 -49.64 1.47 -13.80
CA ALA A 144 -50.29 2.60 -13.14
C ALA A 144 -50.59 3.78 -14.09
N ILE A 145 -50.11 3.75 -15.35
CA ILE A 145 -50.25 4.85 -16.31
C ILE A 145 -51.73 5.18 -16.58
N ASP A 146 -52.55 4.17 -16.83
CA ASP A 146 -53.97 4.39 -17.13
C ASP A 146 -54.71 5.01 -15.92
N GLY A 147 -54.37 4.57 -14.70
CA GLY A 147 -54.90 5.13 -13.46
C GLY A 147 -54.44 6.58 -13.21
N LEU A 148 -53.20 6.93 -13.56
CA LEU A 148 -52.69 8.30 -13.51
C LEU A 148 -53.41 9.22 -14.50
N ALA A 149 -53.64 8.75 -15.73
CA ALA A 149 -54.36 9.51 -16.75
C ALA A 149 -55.82 9.77 -16.33
N GLU A 150 -56.47 8.76 -15.74
CA GLU A 150 -57.82 8.90 -15.19
C GLU A 150 -57.84 9.88 -14.01
N ALA A 151 -56.92 9.74 -13.06
CA ALA A 151 -56.78 10.66 -11.92
C ALA A 151 -56.51 12.11 -12.38
N ALA A 152 -55.69 12.31 -13.40
CA ALA A 152 -55.41 13.63 -13.98
C ALA A 152 -56.67 14.27 -14.58
N ALA A 153 -57.46 13.51 -15.34
CA ALA A 153 -58.71 14.00 -15.92
C ALA A 153 -59.73 14.36 -14.84
N GLN A 154 -59.87 13.50 -13.82
CA GLN A 154 -60.75 13.76 -12.67
C GLN A 154 -60.29 14.98 -11.86
N LEU A 155 -58.98 15.16 -11.67
CA LEU A 155 -58.42 16.33 -10.99
C LEU A 155 -58.60 17.62 -11.78
N ALA A 156 -58.39 17.58 -13.10
CA ALA A 156 -58.59 18.74 -13.96
C ALA A 156 -60.05 19.20 -13.97
N ASP A 157 -61.01 18.28 -13.86
CA ASP A 157 -62.44 18.62 -13.74
C ASP A 157 -62.78 19.11 -12.33
N ALA A 158 -62.32 18.41 -11.29
CA ALA A 158 -62.61 18.75 -9.88
C ALA A 158 -61.99 20.09 -9.44
N LEU A 159 -60.85 20.48 -10.01
CA LEU A 159 -60.11 21.69 -9.67
C LEU A 159 -60.39 22.86 -10.63
N ARG A 160 -61.27 22.68 -11.63
CA ARG A 160 -61.56 23.70 -12.66
C ARG A 160 -62.06 25.02 -12.07
N GLU A 161 -62.82 24.97 -11.00
CA GLU A 161 -63.40 26.15 -10.33
C GLU A 161 -62.43 26.82 -9.35
N ILE A 162 -61.26 26.23 -9.08
CA ILE A 162 -60.25 26.79 -8.17
C ILE A 162 -59.28 27.64 -9.00
N ALA A 163 -59.49 28.96 -8.97
CA ALA A 163 -58.63 29.92 -9.66
C ALA A 163 -57.17 29.80 -9.19
N GLY A 164 -56.25 29.61 -10.15
CA GLY A 164 -54.81 29.52 -9.91
C GLY A 164 -54.28 28.09 -9.70
N ALA A 165 -55.14 27.07 -9.68
CA ALA A 165 -54.73 25.66 -9.64
C ALA A 165 -54.33 25.18 -11.05
N VAL A 166 -53.19 24.52 -11.18
CA VAL A 166 -52.71 23.97 -12.46
C VAL A 166 -52.45 22.47 -12.30
N VAL A 167 -53.18 21.65 -13.07
CA VAL A 167 -52.94 20.20 -13.14
C VAL A 167 -52.05 19.91 -14.33
N GLU A 168 -50.88 19.34 -14.05
CA GLU A 168 -49.89 18.92 -15.02
C GLU A 168 -49.85 17.37 -15.03
N HIS A 169 -50.21 16.78 -16.17
CA HIS A 169 -50.15 15.33 -16.37
C HIS A 169 -48.85 14.96 -17.06
N LYS A 170 -48.00 14.24 -16.34
CA LYS A 170 -46.78 13.59 -16.84
C LYS A 170 -47.04 12.10 -17.02
N ARG A 171 -46.16 11.40 -17.74
CA ARG A 171 -46.38 9.98 -18.07
C ARG A 171 -46.52 9.09 -16.82
N PHE A 172 -45.73 9.36 -15.77
CA PHE A 172 -45.73 8.61 -14.51
C PHE A 172 -46.07 9.47 -13.29
N ALA A 173 -46.64 10.67 -13.48
CA ALA A 173 -47.01 11.53 -12.37
C ALA A 173 -48.13 12.52 -12.74
N VAL A 174 -48.91 12.95 -11.75
CA VAL A 174 -49.85 14.08 -11.89
C VAL A 174 -49.46 15.13 -10.86
N ALA A 175 -48.95 16.28 -11.30
CA ALA A 175 -48.57 17.38 -10.42
C ALA A 175 -49.69 18.44 -10.40
N VAL A 176 -50.15 18.80 -9.21
CA VAL A 176 -51.12 19.87 -9.00
C VAL A 176 -50.43 21.04 -8.33
N HIS A 177 -50.13 22.08 -9.11
CA HIS A 177 -49.51 23.31 -8.64
C HIS A 177 -50.58 24.24 -8.07
N TYR A 178 -50.36 24.71 -6.85
CA TYR A 178 -51.30 25.59 -6.13
C TYR A 178 -50.64 26.88 -5.63
N ARG A 179 -49.54 27.29 -6.26
CA ARG A 179 -48.79 28.51 -5.91
C ARG A 179 -49.63 29.79 -6.03
N ASN A 180 -50.54 29.83 -6.99
CA ASN A 180 -51.38 30.99 -7.29
C ASN A 180 -52.83 30.82 -6.78
N VAL A 181 -53.08 29.79 -5.96
CA VAL A 181 -54.38 29.52 -5.35
C VAL A 181 -54.51 30.35 -4.08
N ALA A 182 -55.70 30.93 -3.85
CA ALA A 182 -55.99 31.67 -2.63
C ALA A 182 -55.87 30.76 -1.40
N ASP A 183 -55.30 31.27 -0.29
CA ASP A 183 -54.95 30.45 0.89
C ASP A 183 -56.16 29.72 1.50
N ASP A 184 -57.37 30.27 1.37
CA ASP A 184 -58.64 29.65 1.82
C ASP A 184 -59.09 28.44 0.98
N SER A 185 -58.53 28.28 -0.21
CA SER A 185 -58.88 27.24 -1.19
C SER A 185 -57.81 26.14 -1.30
N VAL A 186 -56.65 26.33 -0.68
CA VAL A 186 -55.51 25.38 -0.72
C VAL A 186 -55.87 24.07 -0.02
N ASP A 187 -56.47 24.11 1.16
CA ASP A 187 -56.82 22.90 1.93
C ASP A 187 -57.83 22.02 1.18
N ASN A 188 -58.82 22.65 0.54
CA ASN A 188 -59.81 21.96 -0.28
C ASN A 188 -59.17 21.31 -1.53
N LEU A 189 -58.20 21.98 -2.15
CA LEU A 189 -57.43 21.43 -3.27
C LEU A 189 -56.61 20.21 -2.83
N ILE A 190 -55.86 20.32 -1.74
CA ILE A 190 -55.03 19.21 -1.22
C ILE A 190 -55.91 18.01 -0.86
N ALA A 191 -57.06 18.24 -0.22
CA ALA A 191 -58.02 17.19 0.11
C ALA A 191 -58.58 16.50 -1.14
N ALA A 192 -58.87 17.24 -2.21
CA ALA A 192 -59.32 16.68 -3.48
C ALA A 192 -58.23 15.82 -4.14
N VAL A 193 -56.97 16.27 -4.15
CA VAL A 193 -55.82 15.50 -4.66
C VAL A 193 -55.62 14.20 -3.89
N ARG A 194 -55.65 14.25 -2.55
CA ARG A 194 -55.50 13.05 -1.70
C ARG A 194 -56.60 12.02 -1.93
N ARG A 195 -57.86 12.46 -1.95
CA ARG A 195 -59.02 11.58 -2.16
C ARG A 195 -58.95 10.85 -3.51
N LEU A 196 -58.67 11.59 -4.58
CA LEU A 196 -58.58 11.02 -5.93
C LEU A 196 -57.33 10.14 -6.10
N GLY A 197 -56.21 10.54 -5.50
CA GLY A 197 -54.99 9.73 -5.46
C GLY A 197 -55.19 8.38 -4.77
N HIS A 198 -55.77 8.37 -3.57
CA HIS A 198 -56.04 7.12 -2.85
C HIS A 198 -57.04 6.22 -3.57
N ALA A 199 -58.11 6.78 -4.15
CA ALA A 199 -59.08 6.00 -4.92
C ALA A 199 -58.45 5.31 -6.14
N ALA A 200 -57.41 5.91 -6.74
CA ALA A 200 -56.67 5.36 -7.86
C ALA A 200 -55.49 4.46 -7.44
N GLY A 201 -55.27 4.21 -6.15
CA GLY A 201 -54.12 3.43 -5.66
C GLY A 201 -52.77 4.12 -5.89
N LEU A 202 -52.75 5.46 -5.94
CA LEU A 202 -51.57 6.27 -6.20
C LEU A 202 -51.01 6.86 -4.90
N ARG A 203 -49.68 6.96 -4.83
CA ARG A 203 -48.96 7.62 -3.74
C ARG A 203 -49.07 9.13 -3.90
N VAL A 204 -49.49 9.82 -2.86
CA VAL A 204 -49.55 11.28 -2.81
C VAL A 204 -48.30 11.82 -2.15
N THR A 205 -47.52 12.63 -2.85
CA THR A 205 -46.35 13.35 -2.30
C THR A 205 -46.63 14.85 -2.28
N THR A 206 -46.10 15.55 -1.29
CA THR A 206 -46.26 17.00 -1.17
C THR A 206 -44.93 17.71 -1.35
N GLY A 207 -44.92 18.75 -2.18
CA GLY A 207 -43.79 19.64 -2.40
C GLY A 207 -44.16 21.10 -2.11
N ARG A 208 -43.24 22.03 -2.35
CA ARG A 208 -43.46 23.46 -2.08
C ARG A 208 -44.49 24.05 -3.06
N LYS A 209 -45.73 24.21 -2.60
CA LYS A 209 -46.88 24.69 -3.38
C LYS A 209 -47.24 23.78 -4.59
N VAL A 210 -46.95 22.48 -4.48
CA VAL A 210 -47.37 21.42 -5.42
C VAL A 210 -47.73 20.14 -4.66
N VAL A 211 -48.76 19.40 -5.12
CA VAL A 211 -49.06 18.03 -4.67
C VAL A 211 -48.94 17.11 -5.87
N GLU A 212 -48.18 16.02 -5.75
CA GLU A 212 -47.97 15.06 -6.83
C GLU A 212 -48.62 13.71 -6.52
N LEU A 213 -49.24 13.10 -7.54
CA LEU A 213 -49.65 11.70 -7.54
C LEU A 213 -48.65 10.89 -8.34
N ARG A 214 -48.19 9.76 -7.80
CA ARG A 214 -47.20 8.86 -8.40
C ARG A 214 -47.62 7.39 -8.21
N PRO A 215 -47.10 6.43 -9.00
CA PRO A 215 -47.32 5.01 -8.74
C PRO A 215 -46.88 4.65 -7.32
N ASP A 216 -47.71 3.94 -6.56
CA ASP A 216 -47.34 3.49 -5.21
C ASP A 216 -46.44 2.26 -5.25
N ILE A 217 -45.23 2.46 -5.73
CA ILE A 217 -44.20 1.44 -5.86
C ILE A 217 -43.05 1.85 -4.95
N ALA A 218 -42.49 0.88 -4.22
CA ALA A 218 -41.25 1.08 -3.50
C ALA A 218 -40.09 1.17 -4.49
N TRP A 219 -40.00 2.29 -5.21
CA TRP A 219 -38.96 2.60 -6.20
C TRP A 219 -38.61 4.09 -6.11
N ASP A 220 -37.33 4.36 -5.93
CA ASP A 220 -36.76 5.68 -5.67
C ASP A 220 -35.44 5.83 -6.47
N LYS A 221 -34.80 7.00 -6.38
CA LYS A 221 -33.54 7.27 -7.09
C LYS A 221 -32.41 6.32 -6.65
N GLY A 222 -32.40 5.90 -5.37
CA GLY A 222 -31.44 4.92 -4.85
C GLY A 222 -31.59 3.55 -5.53
N LYS A 223 -32.81 3.03 -5.66
CA LYS A 223 -33.06 1.77 -6.37
C LYS A 223 -32.74 1.85 -7.86
N ALA A 224 -33.00 3.00 -8.49
CA ALA A 224 -32.62 3.23 -9.89
C ALA A 224 -31.09 3.17 -10.05
N LEU A 225 -30.34 3.78 -9.13
CA LEU A 225 -28.87 3.73 -9.09
C LEU A 225 -28.37 2.29 -8.95
N ASP A 226 -28.87 1.53 -7.97
CA ASP A 226 -28.47 0.14 -7.75
C ASP A 226 -28.74 -0.73 -8.99
N TRP A 227 -29.92 -0.56 -9.60
CA TRP A 227 -30.33 -1.31 -10.79
C TRP A 227 -29.43 -1.05 -12.00
N ILE A 228 -28.99 0.19 -12.20
CA ILE A 228 -28.01 0.55 -13.23
C ILE A 228 -26.65 -0.06 -12.87
N GLY A 229 -26.23 0.07 -11.61
CA GLY A 229 -24.97 -0.47 -11.09
C GLY A 229 -24.79 -1.97 -11.37
N GLU A 230 -25.83 -2.78 -11.15
CA GLU A 230 -25.83 -4.22 -11.44
C GLU A 230 -25.58 -4.54 -12.93
N ARG A 231 -26.07 -3.69 -13.84
CA ARG A 231 -26.02 -3.90 -15.30
C ARG A 231 -24.78 -3.37 -15.96
N LEU A 232 -24.04 -2.47 -15.31
CA LEU A 232 -22.74 -2.07 -15.79
C LEU A 232 -21.77 -3.27 -15.84
N GLY A 233 -22.04 -4.36 -15.10
CA GLY A 233 -21.22 -5.57 -15.07
C GLY A 233 -19.81 -5.35 -14.51
N PRO A 234 -19.01 -6.40 -14.27
CA PRO A 234 -17.56 -6.23 -14.11
C PRO A 234 -16.98 -5.63 -15.40
N ALA A 235 -15.93 -4.80 -15.31
CA ALA A 235 -15.29 -4.24 -16.51
C ALA A 235 -14.81 -5.35 -17.47
N GLU A 236 -14.78 -5.07 -18.78
CA GLU A 236 -14.42 -6.05 -19.82
C GLU A 236 -12.98 -6.61 -19.67
N VAL A 237 -12.14 -6.02 -18.81
CA VAL A 237 -10.78 -6.46 -18.49
C VAL A 237 -10.63 -6.71 -16.99
N GLY A 238 -10.95 -7.94 -16.54
CA GLY A 238 -10.72 -8.39 -15.16
C GLY A 238 -11.60 -7.70 -14.10
N PRO A 239 -11.39 -8.02 -12.80
CA PRO A 239 -12.23 -7.49 -11.74
C PRO A 239 -11.81 -6.05 -11.35
N ASP A 240 -12.17 -5.05 -12.16
CA ASP A 240 -12.12 -3.65 -11.73
C ASP A 240 -13.25 -3.38 -10.72
N LEU A 241 -12.90 -2.90 -9.53
CA LEU A 241 -13.88 -2.49 -8.52
C LEU A 241 -14.54 -1.17 -8.93
N ARG A 242 -15.88 -1.13 -8.89
CA ARG A 242 -16.63 0.10 -9.15
C ARG A 242 -16.85 0.91 -7.88
N LEU A 243 -16.75 2.23 -7.99
CA LEU A 243 -17.09 3.18 -6.92
C LEU A 243 -18.27 4.06 -7.40
N PRO A 244 -19.49 3.87 -6.89
CA PRO A 244 -20.61 4.75 -7.24
C PRO A 244 -20.42 6.13 -6.61
N ILE A 245 -20.58 7.19 -7.41
CA ILE A 245 -20.58 8.59 -6.97
C ILE A 245 -21.93 9.18 -7.35
N TYR A 246 -22.73 9.60 -6.38
CA TYR A 246 -24.02 10.26 -6.61
C TYR A 246 -23.93 11.74 -6.26
N ILE A 247 -24.40 12.61 -7.16
CA ILE A 247 -24.45 14.06 -6.97
C ILE A 247 -25.89 14.55 -7.17
N GLY A 248 -26.45 15.23 -6.18
CA GLY A 248 -27.83 15.74 -6.17
C GLY A 248 -27.98 16.94 -5.23
N ASP A 249 -29.13 17.62 -5.23
CA ASP A 249 -29.39 18.85 -4.46
C ASP A 249 -30.61 18.77 -3.53
N ASP A 250 -31.59 17.90 -3.83
CA ASP A 250 -32.93 17.95 -3.23
C ASP A 250 -33.19 16.86 -2.16
N LEU A 251 -34.44 16.76 -1.67
CA LEU A 251 -34.83 15.76 -0.68
C LEU A 251 -35.03 14.36 -1.26
N THR A 252 -35.32 14.26 -2.56
CA THR A 252 -35.46 12.96 -3.24
C THR A 252 -34.11 12.31 -3.54
N ASP A 253 -33.05 13.11 -3.48
CA ASP A 253 -31.65 12.67 -3.59
C ASP A 253 -31.13 11.99 -2.32
N GLU A 254 -31.78 12.21 -1.17
CA GLU A 254 -31.41 11.55 0.09
C GLU A 254 -31.52 10.02 -0.01
N ASP A 255 -32.50 9.50 -0.76
CA ASP A 255 -32.62 8.06 -1.02
C ASP A 255 -31.38 7.52 -1.76
N ALA A 256 -30.82 8.31 -2.68
CA ALA A 256 -29.62 7.94 -3.41
C ALA A 256 -28.35 8.13 -2.57
N PHE A 257 -28.28 9.18 -1.73
CA PHE A 257 -27.19 9.33 -0.75
C PHE A 257 -27.16 8.17 0.25
N ASP A 258 -28.31 7.73 0.75
CA ASP A 258 -28.42 6.57 1.64
C ASP A 258 -28.02 5.27 0.92
N ALA A 259 -28.38 5.09 -0.36
CA ALA A 259 -27.97 3.93 -1.15
C ALA A 259 -26.43 3.84 -1.30
N VAL A 260 -25.75 4.97 -1.51
CA VAL A 260 -24.28 5.00 -1.65
C VAL A 260 -23.54 5.20 -0.32
N ARG A 261 -24.24 5.39 0.79
CA ARG A 261 -23.68 5.78 2.09
C ARG A 261 -22.53 4.90 2.57
N PHE A 262 -22.60 3.60 2.31
CA PHE A 262 -21.60 2.61 2.75
C PHE A 262 -20.73 2.06 1.62
N THR A 263 -21.12 2.26 0.37
CA THR A 263 -20.55 1.60 -0.81
C THR A 263 -19.89 2.57 -1.79
N GLY A 264 -20.20 3.86 -1.67
CA GLY A 264 -19.79 4.90 -2.60
C GLY A 264 -19.65 6.27 -1.95
N VAL A 265 -19.92 7.31 -2.75
CA VAL A 265 -19.75 8.71 -2.39
C VAL A 265 -21.03 9.47 -2.71
N GLY A 266 -21.67 10.07 -1.70
CA GLY A 266 -22.76 11.02 -1.89
C GLY A 266 -22.26 12.46 -1.81
N ILE A 267 -22.62 13.30 -2.78
CA ILE A 267 -22.26 14.72 -2.85
C ILE A 267 -23.52 15.58 -2.96
N VAL A 268 -23.79 16.42 -1.96
CA VAL A 268 -24.92 17.34 -1.99
C VAL A 268 -24.54 18.69 -2.60
N VAL A 269 -25.33 19.19 -3.54
CA VAL A 269 -25.16 20.52 -4.14
C VAL A 269 -25.93 21.54 -3.31
N ARG A 270 -25.28 22.61 -2.88
CA ARG A 270 -25.94 23.68 -2.13
C ARG A 270 -26.84 24.50 -3.03
N HIS A 271 -27.99 24.85 -2.47
CA HIS A 271 -28.93 25.77 -3.09
C HIS A 271 -29.47 26.76 -2.04
N ASN A 272 -29.65 28.02 -2.45
CA ASN A 272 -30.12 29.08 -1.54
C ASN A 272 -31.55 28.83 -1.01
N GLU A 273 -32.35 28.03 -1.71
CA GLU A 273 -33.75 27.78 -1.38
C GLU A 273 -33.97 26.74 -0.27
N HIS A 274 -32.98 25.87 0.01
CA HIS A 274 -33.12 24.75 0.95
C HIS A 274 -32.46 24.98 2.33
N GLY A 275 -31.86 26.15 2.54
CA GLY A 275 -31.24 26.53 3.82
C GLY A 275 -30.12 25.56 4.25
N ASP A 276 -29.83 25.53 5.56
CA ASP A 276 -28.87 24.60 6.16
C ASP A 276 -29.55 23.31 6.61
N ARG A 277 -30.21 22.61 5.67
CA ARG A 277 -30.87 21.34 5.93
C ARG A 277 -29.86 20.25 6.31
N ARG A 278 -30.35 19.14 6.86
CA ARG A 278 -29.52 17.95 7.08
C ARG A 278 -29.51 17.08 5.82
N SER A 279 -28.41 16.37 5.60
CA SER A 279 -28.17 15.52 4.43
C SER A 279 -27.32 14.30 4.81
N ALA A 280 -27.63 13.14 4.22
CA ALA A 280 -26.86 11.90 4.33
C ALA A 280 -25.59 11.91 3.45
N ALA A 281 -25.45 12.88 2.54
CA ALA A 281 -24.26 13.05 1.72
C ALA A 281 -22.97 13.24 2.56
N THR A 282 -21.87 12.69 2.05
CA THR A 282 -20.55 12.73 2.68
C THR A 282 -19.78 14.00 2.34
N PHE A 283 -20.03 14.57 1.17
CA PHE A 283 -19.42 15.81 0.69
C PHE A 283 -20.45 16.79 0.17
N ARG A 284 -20.04 18.03 -0.04
CA ARG A 284 -20.87 19.07 -0.65
C ARG A 284 -20.17 19.78 -1.79
N LEU A 285 -20.95 20.40 -2.67
CA LEU A 285 -20.50 21.36 -3.68
C LEU A 285 -21.33 22.64 -3.52
N GLU A 286 -20.76 23.81 -3.82
CA GLU A 286 -21.44 25.09 -3.57
C GLU A 286 -22.58 25.39 -4.55
N CYS A 287 -22.48 24.92 -5.81
CA CYS A 287 -23.47 25.18 -6.85
C CYS A 287 -23.27 24.29 -8.10
N PRO A 288 -24.22 24.27 -9.06
CA PRO A 288 -24.08 23.54 -10.33
C PRO A 288 -22.79 23.80 -11.11
N TYR A 289 -22.25 25.02 -11.06
CA TYR A 289 -20.98 25.34 -11.69
C TYR A 289 -19.80 24.54 -11.07
N THR A 290 -19.78 24.39 -9.75
CA THR A 290 -18.76 23.58 -9.06
C THR A 290 -18.91 22.08 -9.34
N VAL A 291 -20.12 21.60 -9.67
CA VAL A 291 -20.33 20.24 -10.20
C VAL A 291 -19.59 20.07 -11.52
N CYS A 292 -19.71 21.02 -12.44
CA CYS A 292 -19.00 20.96 -13.72
C CYS A 292 -17.48 20.92 -13.53
N GLN A 293 -16.94 21.76 -12.63
CA GLN A 293 -15.51 21.74 -12.28
C GLN A 293 -15.07 20.38 -11.74
N PHE A 294 -15.86 19.80 -10.84
CA PHE A 294 -15.60 18.48 -10.27
C PHE A 294 -15.60 17.38 -11.35
N LEU A 295 -16.60 17.35 -12.22
CA LEU A 295 -16.69 16.38 -13.31
C LEU A 295 -15.55 16.53 -14.32
N SER A 296 -15.17 17.75 -14.68
CA SER A 296 -14.04 18.01 -15.57
C SER A 296 -12.71 17.57 -14.96
N GLN A 297 -12.48 17.85 -13.67
CA GLN A 297 -11.28 17.40 -12.96
C GLN A 297 -11.22 15.86 -12.92
N LEU A 298 -12.34 15.21 -12.62
CA LEU A 298 -12.45 13.75 -12.60
C LEU A 298 -12.19 13.13 -13.99
N ALA A 299 -12.75 13.72 -15.04
CA ALA A 299 -12.51 13.25 -16.41
C ALA A 299 -11.04 13.40 -16.82
N CYS A 300 -10.39 14.51 -16.44
CA CYS A 300 -8.97 14.75 -16.71
C CYS A 300 -8.09 13.69 -16.04
N ASP A 301 -8.31 13.43 -14.75
CA ASP A 301 -7.54 12.44 -13.98
C ASP A 301 -7.70 11.01 -14.55
N LEU A 302 -8.91 10.65 -15.00
CA LEU A 302 -9.17 9.36 -15.63
C LEU A 302 -8.54 9.25 -17.03
N GLN A 303 -8.55 10.34 -17.81
CA GLN A 303 -7.98 10.37 -19.16
C GLN A 303 -6.44 10.27 -19.14
N GLU A 304 -5.77 10.96 -18.21
CA GLU A 304 -4.32 10.85 -18.03
C GLU A 304 -3.88 9.41 -17.74
N ALA A 305 -4.71 8.64 -17.03
CA ALA A 305 -4.45 7.22 -16.74
C ALA A 305 -4.55 6.31 -17.98
N VAL A 306 -5.25 6.72 -19.05
CA VAL A 306 -5.50 5.91 -20.26
C VAL A 306 -4.56 6.28 -21.42
N GLN A 307 -4.14 7.55 -21.52
CA GLN A 307 -3.39 8.06 -22.68
C GLN A 307 -1.87 7.85 -22.64
N HIS A 308 -1.30 7.48 -21.48
CA HIS A 308 0.14 7.24 -21.31
C HIS A 308 0.45 5.76 -21.07
N ASP A 309 1.69 5.34 -21.36
CA ASP A 309 2.23 4.04 -20.96
C ASP A 309 1.88 3.77 -19.48
N ASP A 310 1.05 2.77 -19.17
CA ASP A 310 0.42 2.67 -17.84
C ASP A 310 1.52 2.51 -16.76
N PRO A 311 1.68 3.49 -15.83
CA PRO A 311 2.69 3.41 -14.78
C PRO A 311 2.36 2.33 -13.73
N TRP A 312 1.25 1.60 -13.89
CA TRP A 312 0.90 0.44 -13.08
C TRP A 312 1.30 -0.91 -13.69
N THR A 313 1.97 -0.93 -14.83
CA THR A 313 2.37 -2.19 -15.47
C THR A 313 3.87 -2.26 -15.69
N LEU A 314 4.48 -3.39 -15.33
CA LEU A 314 5.84 -3.74 -15.71
C LEU A 314 5.77 -4.87 -16.74
N VAL A 315 6.29 -4.63 -17.95
CA VAL A 315 6.13 -5.55 -19.09
C VAL A 315 7.48 -6.00 -19.60
N PHE A 316 7.65 -7.31 -19.77
CA PHE A 316 8.79 -7.92 -20.43
C PHE A 316 8.35 -8.61 -21.72
N HIS A 317 9.09 -8.36 -22.80
CA HIS A 317 8.88 -9.00 -24.09
C HIS A 317 10.02 -9.97 -24.39
N GLY A 318 9.68 -11.11 -24.98
CA GLY A 318 10.67 -12.16 -25.28
C GLY A 318 11.16 -12.92 -24.04
N TYR A 319 11.73 -14.09 -24.30
CA TYR A 319 12.34 -14.96 -23.30
C TYR A 319 13.86 -14.88 -23.43
N ASP A 320 14.54 -14.61 -22.32
CA ASP A 320 16.00 -14.54 -22.22
C ASP A 320 16.44 -15.31 -20.97
N PRO A 321 16.95 -16.56 -21.10
CA PRO A 321 17.34 -17.39 -19.98
C PRO A 321 18.32 -16.71 -19.01
N GLY A 322 19.21 -15.83 -19.52
CA GLY A 322 20.20 -15.13 -18.71
C GLY A 322 19.61 -14.06 -17.78
N GLN A 323 18.35 -13.65 -18.03
CA GLN A 323 17.64 -12.63 -17.24
C GLN A 323 16.50 -13.19 -16.41
N GLU A 324 16.18 -14.49 -16.51
CA GLU A 324 14.99 -15.02 -15.84
C GLU A 324 15.11 -14.92 -14.32
N ARG A 325 16.26 -15.22 -13.69
CA ARG A 325 16.41 -15.03 -12.23
C ARG A 325 16.22 -13.58 -11.76
N LEU A 326 16.57 -12.59 -12.59
CA LEU A 326 16.29 -11.18 -12.32
C LEU A 326 14.79 -10.91 -12.39
N ARG A 327 14.14 -11.35 -13.47
CA ARG A 327 12.68 -11.23 -13.66
C ARG A 327 11.92 -11.94 -12.55
N GLU A 328 12.41 -13.08 -12.08
CA GLU A 328 11.84 -13.82 -10.96
C GLU A 328 11.84 -13.03 -9.65
N ALA A 329 12.91 -12.28 -9.36
CA ALA A 329 12.95 -11.41 -8.19
C ALA A 329 11.99 -10.21 -8.36
N LEU A 330 12.03 -9.54 -9.52
CA LEU A 330 11.21 -8.36 -9.81
C LEU A 330 9.70 -8.66 -9.92
N CYS A 331 9.35 -9.85 -10.41
CA CYS A 331 7.98 -10.34 -10.59
C CYS A 331 7.54 -11.32 -9.50
N ALA A 332 8.21 -11.32 -8.34
CA ALA A 332 7.76 -12.10 -7.19
C ALA A 332 6.36 -11.62 -6.73
N VAL A 333 5.53 -12.55 -6.28
CA VAL A 333 4.22 -12.24 -5.66
C VAL A 333 4.29 -12.50 -4.16
N GLY A 334 3.68 -11.64 -3.34
CA GLY A 334 3.73 -11.78 -1.89
C GLY A 334 2.64 -10.99 -1.18
N ASN A 335 2.54 -11.18 0.14
CA ASN A 335 1.49 -10.56 0.95
C ASN A 335 1.92 -10.26 2.39
N GLY A 336 3.22 -10.20 2.69
CA GLY A 336 3.78 -9.93 4.01
C GLY A 336 3.74 -11.10 5.01
N TYR A 337 2.98 -12.15 4.71
CA TYR A 337 3.09 -13.44 5.38
C TYR A 337 4.03 -14.36 4.60
N LEU A 338 3.81 -14.47 3.29
CA LEU A 338 4.64 -15.25 2.38
C LEU A 338 5.05 -14.44 1.15
N GLY A 339 6.13 -14.87 0.52
CA GLY A 339 6.53 -14.44 -0.82
C GLY A 339 6.92 -15.63 -1.68
N SER A 340 6.62 -15.57 -2.96
CA SER A 340 6.95 -16.60 -3.95
C SER A 340 7.56 -15.94 -5.18
N ARG A 341 8.75 -16.39 -5.57
CA ARG A 341 9.49 -15.85 -6.71
C ARG A 341 8.67 -15.97 -7.99
N GLY A 342 8.93 -15.05 -8.92
CA GLY A 342 8.33 -14.98 -10.24
C GLY A 342 8.72 -16.12 -11.21
N CYS A 343 9.14 -17.29 -10.70
CA CYS A 343 9.61 -18.44 -11.49
C CYS A 343 8.51 -19.04 -12.36
N ALA A 344 8.88 -19.60 -13.51
CA ALA A 344 7.94 -20.26 -14.40
C ALA A 344 7.34 -21.51 -13.73
N PRO A 345 6.01 -21.72 -13.75
CA PRO A 345 5.38 -22.88 -13.11
C PRO A 345 5.93 -24.24 -13.57
N GLU A 346 6.34 -24.34 -14.82
CA GLU A 346 6.90 -25.55 -15.43
C GLU A 346 8.39 -25.76 -15.13
N SER A 347 9.08 -24.75 -14.61
CA SER A 347 10.52 -24.80 -14.37
C SER A 347 10.84 -25.40 -13.00
N ALA A 348 11.92 -26.18 -12.98
CA ALA A 348 12.59 -26.61 -11.76
C ALA A 348 13.81 -25.70 -11.49
N GLU A 349 14.49 -25.92 -10.36
CA GLU A 349 15.79 -25.30 -10.10
C GLU A 349 16.77 -25.63 -11.24
N SER A 350 17.38 -24.60 -11.81
CA SER A 350 18.37 -24.69 -12.87
C SER A 350 19.28 -23.45 -12.85
N GLU A 351 20.21 -23.36 -13.80
CA GLU A 351 21.01 -22.14 -13.97
C GLU A 351 20.14 -20.91 -14.30
N ALA A 352 19.08 -21.07 -15.11
CA ALA A 352 18.20 -19.97 -15.51
C ALA A 352 17.06 -19.69 -14.53
N HIS A 353 16.60 -20.70 -13.79
CA HIS A 353 15.37 -20.62 -13.00
C HIS A 353 15.57 -21.03 -11.55
N TYR A 354 14.95 -20.30 -10.62
CA TYR A 354 14.98 -20.62 -9.20
C TYR A 354 13.61 -20.45 -8.54
N PRO A 355 12.83 -21.54 -8.37
CA PRO A 355 11.59 -21.49 -7.60
C PRO A 355 11.90 -21.33 -6.11
N GLY A 356 11.50 -20.19 -5.55
CA GLY A 356 11.63 -19.90 -4.12
C GLY A 356 10.30 -19.51 -3.50
N THR A 357 9.96 -20.10 -2.35
CA THR A 357 8.80 -19.69 -1.55
C THR A 357 9.26 -19.51 -0.10
N TYR A 358 8.94 -18.38 0.51
CA TYR A 358 9.43 -18.02 1.85
C TYR A 358 8.26 -17.54 2.71
N VAL A 359 8.27 -17.88 4.00
CA VAL A 359 7.30 -17.39 5.00
C VAL A 359 8.05 -16.58 6.05
N ALA A 360 7.53 -15.40 6.38
CA ALA A 360 8.13 -14.48 7.32
C ALA A 360 8.41 -15.15 8.68
N GLY A 361 9.65 -15.04 9.16
CA GLY A 361 10.07 -15.59 10.45
C GLY A 361 10.42 -17.08 10.46
N VAL A 362 10.32 -17.82 9.35
CA VAL A 362 10.69 -19.25 9.32
C VAL A 362 12.18 -19.42 9.06
N TYR A 363 12.97 -19.40 10.14
CA TYR A 363 14.41 -19.64 10.10
C TYR A 363 14.79 -21.04 10.60
N ASN A 364 15.93 -21.54 10.13
CA ASN A 364 16.54 -22.78 10.57
C ASN A 364 18.07 -22.67 10.53
N GLN A 365 18.76 -23.19 11.55
CA GLN A 365 20.21 -23.21 11.61
C GLN A 365 20.78 -24.54 11.08
N LEU A 366 21.84 -24.45 10.27
CA LEU A 366 22.68 -25.57 9.86
C LEU A 366 24.12 -25.32 10.33
N THR A 367 24.88 -26.41 10.54
CA THR A 367 26.25 -26.35 11.06
C THR A 367 27.20 -27.00 10.06
N ASP A 368 28.24 -26.26 9.67
CA ASP A 368 29.29 -26.70 8.75
C ASP A 368 30.65 -26.78 9.46
N HIS A 369 31.57 -27.59 8.91
CA HIS A 369 32.96 -27.68 9.39
C HIS A 369 33.91 -27.25 8.26
N ILE A 370 34.51 -26.06 8.40
CA ILE A 370 35.37 -25.42 7.38
C ILE A 370 36.76 -25.20 7.98
N GLU A 371 37.80 -25.77 7.37
CA GLU A 371 39.21 -25.59 7.77
C GLU A 371 39.48 -25.79 9.29
N GLY A 372 38.75 -26.71 9.94
CA GLY A 372 38.87 -26.99 11.37
C GLY A 372 38.02 -26.10 12.29
N CYS A 373 37.26 -25.15 11.74
CA CYS A 373 36.31 -24.32 12.45
C CYS A 373 34.88 -24.84 12.24
N THR A 374 34.08 -24.87 13.30
CA THR A 374 32.63 -25.12 13.22
C THR A 374 31.92 -23.79 13.01
N VAL A 375 31.10 -23.67 11.96
CA VAL A 375 30.36 -22.45 11.62
C VAL A 375 28.87 -22.75 11.61
N ASP A 376 28.12 -21.98 12.38
CA ASP A 376 26.67 -22.04 12.45
C ASP A 376 26.04 -20.99 11.53
N ASN A 377 25.08 -21.42 10.71
CA ASN A 377 24.42 -20.60 9.70
C ASN A 377 22.90 -20.70 9.86
N GLU A 378 22.30 -19.70 10.50
CA GLU A 378 20.85 -19.51 10.46
C GLU A 378 20.43 -18.96 9.10
N SER A 379 19.31 -19.43 8.53
CA SER A 379 18.79 -18.91 7.26
C SER A 379 17.28 -18.99 7.18
N LEU A 380 16.68 -18.00 6.50
CA LEU A 380 15.28 -18.03 6.09
C LEU A 380 15.09 -19.20 5.12
N VAL A 381 14.16 -20.09 5.44
CA VAL A 381 14.04 -21.39 4.76
C VAL A 381 13.25 -21.25 3.46
N ASN A 382 13.77 -21.83 2.37
CA ASN A 382 12.99 -22.07 1.16
C ASN A 382 11.97 -23.20 1.42
N LEU A 383 10.68 -22.87 1.39
CA LEU A 383 9.56 -23.77 1.67
C LEU A 383 9.17 -24.60 0.43
N PRO A 384 8.39 -25.68 0.61
CA PRO A 384 7.95 -26.52 -0.50
C PRO A 384 7.36 -25.72 -1.66
N ASN A 385 7.85 -25.98 -2.87
CA ASN A 385 7.44 -25.30 -4.09
C ASN A 385 6.03 -25.73 -4.50
N TRP A 386 5.08 -24.82 -4.31
CA TRP A 386 3.68 -24.99 -4.68
C TRP A 386 3.42 -24.74 -6.17
N LEU A 387 4.33 -24.10 -6.91
CA LEU A 387 4.11 -23.65 -8.29
C LEU A 387 4.16 -24.78 -9.31
N SER A 388 4.87 -25.88 -9.02
CA SER A 388 5.17 -26.96 -9.98
C SER A 388 3.95 -27.40 -10.80
N LEU A 389 3.90 -26.97 -12.06
CA LEU A 389 2.82 -27.21 -13.01
C LEU A 389 3.38 -27.18 -14.43
N THR A 390 3.32 -28.31 -15.13
CA THR A 390 3.67 -28.41 -16.55
C THR A 390 2.57 -29.16 -17.31
N PHE A 391 2.69 -29.26 -18.63
CA PHE A 391 1.77 -30.02 -19.47
C PHE A 391 2.50 -30.69 -20.63
N ARG A 392 1.85 -31.64 -21.30
CA ARG A 392 2.30 -32.21 -22.58
C ARG A 392 1.10 -32.50 -23.46
N ILE A 393 1.35 -32.58 -24.77
CA ILE A 393 0.31 -32.81 -25.79
C ILE A 393 0.54 -34.18 -26.45
N ASP A 394 -0.51 -35.00 -26.52
CA ASP A 394 -0.54 -36.35 -27.08
C ASP A 394 0.57 -37.28 -26.56
N GLY A 395 0.85 -37.22 -25.26
CA GLY A 395 1.88 -38.07 -24.64
C GLY A 395 3.32 -37.72 -25.03
N GLY A 396 3.56 -36.57 -25.66
CA GLY A 396 4.90 -36.07 -26.02
C GLY A 396 5.77 -35.68 -24.82
N ALA A 397 6.82 -34.89 -25.07
CA ALA A 397 7.66 -34.35 -24.01
C ALA A 397 6.87 -33.34 -23.15
N TRP A 398 7.25 -33.25 -21.86
CA TRP A 398 6.78 -32.17 -21.00
C TRP A 398 7.22 -30.82 -21.54
N PHE A 399 6.33 -29.84 -21.47
CA PHE A 399 6.58 -28.50 -21.98
C PHE A 399 7.81 -27.92 -21.30
N ASN A 400 8.75 -27.47 -22.13
CA ASN A 400 9.92 -26.70 -21.76
C ASN A 400 10.07 -25.58 -22.79
N VAL A 401 10.07 -24.33 -22.31
CA VAL A 401 10.22 -23.12 -23.12
C VAL A 401 11.48 -23.13 -24.00
N ASP A 402 12.57 -23.76 -23.56
CA ASP A 402 13.83 -23.86 -24.29
C ASP A 402 13.76 -24.82 -25.49
N THR A 403 12.71 -25.62 -25.58
CA THR A 403 12.59 -26.70 -26.57
C THR A 403 11.57 -26.42 -27.68
N VAL A 404 10.88 -25.29 -27.62
CA VAL A 404 9.81 -24.90 -28.55
C VAL A 404 10.19 -23.66 -29.35
N GLU A 405 9.59 -23.50 -30.54
CA GLU A 405 9.69 -22.25 -31.30
C GLU A 405 8.72 -21.23 -30.72
N LEU A 406 9.23 -20.20 -30.04
CA LEU A 406 8.42 -19.10 -29.52
C LEU A 406 7.97 -18.19 -30.66
N LEU A 407 6.65 -18.12 -30.88
CA LEU A 407 6.01 -17.22 -31.84
C LEU A 407 5.70 -15.86 -31.20
N SER A 408 5.38 -15.84 -29.91
CA SER A 408 5.31 -14.63 -29.08
C SER A 408 5.50 -14.95 -27.61
N TYR A 409 6.03 -14.00 -26.85
CA TYR A 409 6.19 -14.08 -25.39
C TYR A 409 5.96 -12.69 -24.80
N ARG A 410 5.10 -12.62 -23.77
CA ARG A 410 4.86 -11.43 -22.98
C ARG A 410 4.66 -11.82 -21.52
N GLN A 411 5.41 -11.19 -20.62
CA GLN A 411 5.20 -11.25 -19.18
C GLN A 411 4.78 -9.85 -18.71
N THR A 412 3.76 -9.77 -17.87
CA THR A 412 3.23 -8.51 -17.36
C THR A 412 2.97 -8.65 -15.87
N PHE A 413 3.63 -7.83 -15.08
CA PHE A 413 3.32 -7.66 -13.67
C PHE A 413 2.43 -6.43 -13.51
N ASP A 414 1.18 -6.66 -13.14
CA ASP A 414 0.24 -5.60 -12.81
C ASP A 414 0.50 -5.15 -11.36
N LEU A 415 1.08 -3.97 -11.21
CA LEU A 415 1.46 -3.41 -9.92
C LEU A 415 0.22 -2.92 -9.12
N ARG A 416 -0.87 -2.57 -9.81
CA ARG A 416 -2.12 -2.13 -9.18
C ARG A 416 -2.79 -3.30 -8.48
N ARG A 417 -2.80 -4.45 -9.15
CA ARG A 417 -3.46 -5.68 -8.70
C ARG A 417 -2.51 -6.67 -8.03
N ALA A 418 -1.20 -6.47 -8.08
CA ALA A 418 -0.17 -7.42 -7.64
C ALA A 418 -0.29 -8.82 -8.27
N THR A 419 -0.71 -8.86 -9.53
CA THR A 419 -0.93 -10.10 -10.29
C THR A 419 0.09 -10.25 -11.40
N LEU A 420 0.75 -11.40 -11.48
CA LEU A 420 1.69 -11.71 -12.54
C LEU A 420 1.00 -12.54 -13.63
N THR A 421 1.03 -12.04 -14.87
CA THR A 421 0.54 -12.73 -16.06
C THR A 421 1.71 -13.07 -16.98
N ARG A 422 1.73 -14.29 -17.53
CA ARG A 422 2.63 -14.68 -18.60
C ARG A 422 1.83 -15.31 -19.74
N SER A 423 1.95 -14.73 -20.93
CA SER A 423 1.31 -15.21 -22.16
C SER A 423 2.37 -15.56 -23.18
N LEU A 424 2.28 -16.77 -23.73
CA LEU A 424 3.18 -17.24 -24.76
C LEU A 424 2.43 -18.02 -25.82
N ARG A 425 2.86 -17.85 -27.06
CA ARG A 425 2.39 -18.60 -28.21
C ARG A 425 3.59 -19.31 -28.81
N PHE A 426 3.50 -20.61 -28.98
CA PHE A 426 4.63 -21.41 -29.42
C PHE A 426 4.22 -22.49 -30.41
N ARG A 427 5.19 -22.94 -31.20
CA ARG A 427 5.08 -24.11 -32.06
C ARG A 427 6.01 -25.20 -31.53
N ASP A 428 5.47 -26.39 -31.31
CA ASP A 428 6.27 -27.54 -30.89
C ASP A 428 6.90 -28.28 -32.08
N ALA A 429 7.70 -29.32 -31.79
CA ALA A 429 8.36 -30.14 -32.81
C ALA A 429 7.38 -30.88 -33.75
N GLY A 430 6.12 -31.04 -33.34
CA GLY A 430 5.04 -31.61 -34.16
C GLY A 430 4.32 -30.59 -35.04
N GLY A 431 4.74 -29.32 -35.03
CA GLY A 431 4.10 -28.23 -35.78
C GLY A 431 2.80 -27.73 -35.15
N ARG A 432 2.47 -28.17 -33.94
CA ARG A 432 1.27 -27.77 -33.20
C ARG A 432 1.48 -26.39 -32.62
N VAL A 433 0.57 -25.47 -32.92
CA VAL A 433 0.56 -24.10 -32.39
C VAL A 433 -0.36 -24.05 -31.19
N THR A 434 0.19 -23.60 -30.07
CA THR A 434 -0.51 -23.53 -28.79
C THR A 434 -0.31 -22.15 -28.19
N THR A 435 -1.41 -21.56 -27.71
CA THR A 435 -1.37 -20.36 -26.88
C THR A 435 -1.54 -20.77 -25.41
N MET A 436 -0.62 -20.32 -24.56
CA MET A 436 -0.68 -20.50 -23.11
C MET A 436 -0.75 -19.14 -22.43
N THR A 437 -1.67 -19.00 -21.48
CA THR A 437 -1.70 -17.87 -20.55
C THR A 437 -1.72 -18.37 -19.12
N GLN A 438 -0.80 -17.87 -18.31
CA GLN A 438 -0.68 -18.16 -16.89
C GLN A 438 -0.87 -16.89 -16.08
N GLU A 439 -1.61 -16.95 -14.99
CA GLU A 439 -1.83 -15.82 -14.10
C GLU A 439 -1.80 -16.27 -12.65
N ARG A 440 -1.09 -15.53 -11.78
CA ARG A 440 -0.98 -15.87 -10.36
C ARG A 440 -0.90 -14.67 -9.44
N PHE A 441 -1.21 -14.94 -8.17
CA PHE A 441 -1.07 -13.99 -7.07
C PHE A 441 -0.90 -14.72 -5.72
N ALA A 442 -0.32 -14.02 -4.74
CA ALA A 442 -0.42 -14.36 -3.32
C ALA A 442 -1.55 -13.53 -2.70
N SER A 443 -2.55 -14.18 -2.10
CA SER A 443 -3.77 -13.49 -1.69
C SER A 443 -3.49 -12.47 -0.58
N MET A 444 -3.85 -11.20 -0.81
CA MET A 444 -3.77 -10.16 0.23
C MET A 444 -5.01 -10.19 1.12
N ASN A 445 -6.08 -10.89 0.71
CA ASN A 445 -7.27 -11.11 1.55
C ASN A 445 -7.09 -12.28 2.54
N ARG A 446 -6.43 -13.36 2.09
CA ARG A 446 -6.17 -14.57 2.90
C ARG A 446 -4.66 -14.88 2.90
N PRO A 447 -3.91 -14.57 3.97
CA PRO A 447 -2.44 -14.57 3.95
C PRO A 447 -1.81 -15.92 3.60
N ASN A 448 -2.45 -17.03 3.99
CA ASN A 448 -1.95 -18.38 3.75
C ASN A 448 -2.24 -18.91 2.32
N LEU A 449 -2.89 -18.16 1.44
CA LEU A 449 -3.40 -18.65 0.16
C LEU A 449 -2.65 -18.07 -1.04
N VAL A 450 -2.30 -18.95 -1.98
CA VAL A 450 -1.73 -18.63 -3.30
C VAL A 450 -2.56 -19.30 -4.39
N ALA A 451 -2.68 -18.66 -5.55
CA ALA A 451 -3.47 -19.18 -6.66
C ALA A 451 -2.77 -18.95 -8.00
N LEU A 452 -2.89 -19.94 -8.88
CA LEU A 452 -2.39 -19.96 -10.26
C LEU A 452 -3.49 -20.48 -11.17
N GLN A 453 -3.70 -19.84 -12.31
CA GLN A 453 -4.45 -20.42 -13.42
C GLN A 453 -3.54 -20.55 -14.65
N THR A 454 -3.69 -21.66 -15.38
CA THR A 454 -3.00 -21.92 -16.65
C THR A 454 -4.02 -22.30 -17.70
N ARG A 455 -4.24 -21.41 -18.67
CA ARG A 455 -5.09 -21.62 -19.84
C ARG A 455 -4.26 -22.10 -21.01
N ILE A 456 -4.66 -23.22 -21.62
CA ILE A 456 -4.11 -23.77 -22.85
C ILE A 456 -5.16 -23.68 -23.94
N GLU A 457 -4.80 -23.10 -25.08
CA GLU A 457 -5.62 -23.00 -26.28
C GLU A 457 -4.95 -23.74 -27.42
N SER A 458 -5.68 -24.67 -28.03
CA SER A 458 -5.24 -25.40 -29.22
C SER A 458 -5.62 -24.62 -30.46
N GLU A 459 -4.66 -24.01 -31.18
CA GLU A 459 -4.99 -23.21 -32.36
C GLU A 459 -5.23 -24.07 -33.61
N ASN A 460 -4.41 -25.09 -33.83
CA ASN A 460 -4.40 -25.86 -35.08
C ASN A 460 -4.36 -27.39 -34.88
N TRP A 461 -4.64 -27.90 -33.69
CA TRP A 461 -4.52 -29.33 -33.39
C TRP A 461 -5.69 -29.86 -32.55
N SER A 462 -5.83 -31.18 -32.46
CA SER A 462 -6.83 -31.83 -31.60
C SER A 462 -6.21 -33.09 -31.03
N GLY A 463 -6.41 -33.33 -29.74
CA GLY A 463 -5.67 -34.37 -29.04
C GLY A 463 -5.91 -34.39 -27.54
N THR A 464 -5.01 -35.04 -26.81
CA THR A 464 -5.01 -35.03 -25.35
C THR A 464 -3.99 -34.04 -24.80
N VAL A 465 -4.36 -33.38 -23.69
CA VAL A 465 -3.44 -32.62 -22.84
C VAL A 465 -3.34 -33.34 -21.51
N ASP A 466 -2.11 -33.70 -21.12
CA ASP A 466 -1.81 -34.14 -19.77
C ASP A 466 -1.19 -32.96 -19.02
N PHE A 467 -1.84 -32.47 -17.97
CA PHE A 467 -1.22 -31.55 -17.01
C PHE A 467 -0.56 -32.35 -15.90
N ARG A 468 0.60 -31.91 -15.42
CA ARG A 468 1.25 -32.45 -14.21
C ARG A 468 1.31 -31.35 -13.17
N SER A 469 0.55 -31.51 -12.10
CA SER A 469 0.45 -30.56 -10.99
C SER A 469 0.98 -31.21 -9.72
N LEU A 470 2.11 -30.72 -9.21
CA LEU A 470 2.78 -31.26 -8.02
C LEU A 470 2.98 -30.19 -6.94
N VAL A 471 3.20 -30.63 -5.70
CA VAL A 471 3.88 -29.85 -4.67
C VAL A 471 5.23 -30.51 -4.42
N ASP A 472 6.29 -29.71 -4.38
CA ASP A 472 7.67 -30.19 -4.28
C ASP A 472 8.33 -29.79 -2.96
N GLY A 473 8.53 -30.76 -2.06
CA GLY A 473 9.22 -30.58 -0.79
C GLY A 473 10.73 -30.82 -0.85
N GLY A 474 11.30 -31.13 -2.02
CA GLY A 474 12.72 -31.41 -2.22
C GLY A 474 13.57 -30.17 -2.48
N VAL A 475 13.15 -29.02 -1.93
CA VAL A 475 13.80 -27.72 -2.14
C VAL A 475 15.03 -27.54 -1.25
N HIS A 476 15.97 -26.72 -1.71
CA HIS A 476 17.18 -26.33 -0.99
C HIS A 476 17.34 -24.81 -0.99
N ASN A 477 18.20 -24.28 -0.11
CA ASN A 477 18.65 -22.88 -0.12
C ASN A 477 19.96 -22.77 -0.90
N THR A 478 19.87 -22.63 -2.23
CA THR A 478 21.01 -22.65 -3.16
C THR A 478 21.04 -21.45 -4.12
N LEU A 479 20.14 -20.47 -3.95
CA LEU A 479 20.01 -19.30 -4.84
C LEU A 479 21.30 -18.49 -4.93
N VAL A 480 22.02 -18.42 -3.81
CA VAL A 480 23.21 -17.60 -3.64
C VAL A 480 24.46 -18.44 -3.88
N ASP A 481 25.18 -18.11 -4.96
CA ASP A 481 26.32 -18.92 -5.43
C ASP A 481 27.44 -19.07 -4.40
N ARG A 482 27.72 -18.01 -3.64
CA ARG A 482 28.73 -18.01 -2.57
C ARG A 482 28.40 -18.94 -1.40
N TYR A 483 27.14 -19.36 -1.23
CA TYR A 483 26.72 -20.26 -0.16
C TYR A 483 26.74 -21.74 -0.58
N ARG A 484 26.95 -22.07 -1.87
CA ARG A 484 26.80 -23.45 -2.39
C ARG A 484 27.76 -24.48 -1.77
N GLN A 485 28.85 -24.05 -1.15
CA GLN A 485 29.77 -24.95 -0.42
C GLN A 485 29.29 -25.29 1.00
N LEU A 486 28.26 -24.60 1.49
CA LEU A 486 27.67 -24.77 2.81
C LEU A 486 26.45 -25.69 2.74
N SER A 487 26.05 -26.24 3.88
CA SER A 487 24.83 -27.03 4.00
C SER A 487 23.60 -26.20 3.61
N SER A 488 22.72 -26.79 2.79
CA SER A 488 21.55 -26.10 2.21
C SER A 488 20.21 -26.82 2.42
N GLN A 489 20.23 -28.01 3.03
CA GLN A 489 19.02 -28.81 3.26
C GLN A 489 18.40 -28.48 4.63
N HIS A 490 17.46 -27.53 4.64
CA HIS A 490 16.79 -27.10 5.87
C HIS A 490 15.53 -27.91 6.22
N LEU A 491 14.99 -28.68 5.29
CA LEU A 491 13.74 -29.45 5.47
C LEU A 491 14.02 -30.94 5.63
N THR A 492 13.22 -31.59 6.47
CA THR A 492 13.18 -33.06 6.54
C THR A 492 12.44 -33.64 5.34
N THR A 493 12.57 -34.95 5.13
CA THR A 493 11.80 -35.68 4.12
C THR A 493 10.30 -35.40 4.24
N ALA A 494 9.64 -35.16 3.11
CA ALA A 494 8.22 -34.83 3.09
C ALA A 494 7.33 -36.06 3.26
N GLU A 495 6.23 -35.91 4.00
CA GLU A 495 5.11 -36.83 3.99
C GLU A 495 4.02 -36.32 3.06
N ILE A 496 3.52 -37.19 2.17
CA ILE A 496 2.63 -36.79 1.08
C ILE A 496 1.37 -37.63 1.09
N GLU A 497 0.23 -36.96 1.17
CA GLU A 497 -1.09 -37.53 1.06
C GLU A 497 -1.79 -36.98 -0.18
N VAL A 498 -2.06 -37.85 -1.16
CA VAL A 498 -2.77 -37.48 -2.39
C VAL A 498 -4.22 -37.92 -2.29
N LEU A 499 -5.13 -36.95 -2.37
CA LEU A 499 -6.58 -37.12 -2.37
C LEU A 499 -7.12 -37.05 -3.82
N ALA A 500 -8.45 -37.00 -4.00
CA ALA A 500 -9.08 -37.09 -5.31
C ALA A 500 -8.60 -36.00 -6.30
N ASP A 501 -8.66 -34.73 -5.91
CA ASP A 501 -8.24 -33.57 -6.71
C ASP A 501 -7.30 -32.62 -5.95
N SER A 502 -6.80 -33.05 -4.79
CA SER A 502 -5.89 -32.28 -3.95
C SER A 502 -4.75 -33.12 -3.38
N VAL A 503 -3.68 -32.46 -2.98
CA VAL A 503 -2.53 -33.07 -2.29
C VAL A 503 -2.22 -32.29 -1.02
N LEU A 504 -1.86 -32.99 0.05
CA LEU A 504 -1.27 -32.42 1.26
C LEU A 504 0.17 -32.90 1.36
N LEU A 505 1.11 -31.96 1.42
CA LEU A 505 2.50 -32.19 1.76
C LEU A 505 2.77 -31.67 3.18
N ARG A 506 3.41 -32.49 4.01
CA ARG A 506 3.87 -32.13 5.36
C ARG A 506 5.38 -32.28 5.45
N THR A 507 6.05 -31.33 6.07
CA THR A 507 7.47 -31.41 6.41
C THR A 507 7.73 -30.56 7.65
N GLN A 508 8.98 -30.47 8.10
CA GLN A 508 9.41 -29.57 9.15
C GLN A 508 10.84 -29.12 8.92
N THR A 509 11.23 -28.01 9.55
CA THR A 509 12.63 -27.60 9.58
C THR A 509 13.47 -28.60 10.40
N SER A 510 14.69 -28.87 9.93
CA SER A 510 15.55 -29.94 10.45
C SER A 510 16.07 -29.70 11.87
N GLN A 511 16.25 -28.43 12.27
CA GLN A 511 16.77 -28.04 13.58
C GLN A 511 15.72 -27.31 14.41
N SER A 512 15.04 -26.31 13.85
CA SER A 512 14.09 -25.48 14.61
C SER A 512 12.73 -26.17 14.85
N GLY A 513 12.45 -27.31 14.21
CA GLY A 513 11.24 -28.11 14.43
C GLY A 513 9.93 -27.40 14.04
N ILE A 514 9.99 -26.39 13.17
CA ILE A 514 8.82 -25.68 12.68
C ILE A 514 8.10 -26.60 11.69
N ALA A 515 6.90 -27.05 12.04
CA ALA A 515 6.09 -27.87 11.15
C ALA A 515 5.53 -27.01 10.00
N ILE A 516 5.54 -27.54 8.79
CA ILE A 516 5.13 -26.85 7.57
C ILE A 516 4.18 -27.76 6.79
N ALA A 517 3.07 -27.21 6.32
CA ALA A 517 2.12 -27.92 5.49
C ALA A 517 1.71 -27.10 4.27
N VAL A 518 1.69 -27.76 3.12
CA VAL A 518 1.19 -27.20 1.85
C VAL A 518 0.09 -28.11 1.34
N ALA A 519 -1.14 -27.59 1.27
CA ALA A 519 -2.26 -28.27 0.64
C ALA A 519 -2.56 -27.59 -0.69
N ALA A 520 -2.68 -28.34 -1.79
CA ALA A 520 -2.97 -27.80 -3.12
C ALA A 520 -4.10 -28.58 -3.80
N ARG A 521 -5.02 -27.86 -4.45
CA ARG A 521 -6.12 -28.41 -5.25
C ARG A 521 -5.98 -27.97 -6.70
N SER A 522 -6.14 -28.90 -7.63
CA SER A 522 -6.08 -28.63 -9.07
C SER A 522 -7.36 -29.05 -9.75
N THR A 523 -7.98 -28.14 -10.51
CA THR A 523 -9.27 -28.37 -11.17
C THR A 523 -9.26 -27.83 -12.59
N LEU A 524 -9.94 -28.51 -13.53
CA LEU A 524 -10.04 -28.09 -14.93
C LEU A 524 -11.41 -27.48 -15.23
N TRP A 525 -11.40 -26.39 -16.01
CA TRP A 525 -12.56 -25.60 -16.35
C TRP A 525 -12.59 -25.22 -17.82
N ARG A 526 -13.79 -25.17 -18.39
CA ARG A 526 -14.09 -24.69 -19.75
C ARG A 526 -15.40 -23.92 -19.69
N ASP A 527 -15.40 -22.69 -20.19
CA ASP A 527 -16.59 -21.82 -20.25
C ASP A 527 -17.34 -21.72 -18.90
N GLY A 528 -16.57 -21.62 -17.81
CA GLY A 528 -17.11 -21.53 -16.44
C GLY A 528 -17.56 -22.86 -15.83
N GLN A 529 -17.61 -23.96 -16.59
CA GLN A 529 -18.02 -25.29 -16.13
C GLN A 529 -16.82 -26.21 -15.85
N ARG A 530 -16.95 -27.07 -14.84
CA ARG A 530 -15.91 -28.05 -14.49
C ARG A 530 -15.85 -29.13 -15.57
N VAL A 531 -14.64 -29.42 -16.05
CA VAL A 531 -14.42 -30.44 -17.07
C VAL A 531 -14.21 -31.80 -16.42
N ASP A 532 -14.84 -32.83 -16.97
CA ASP A 532 -14.55 -34.22 -16.60
C ASP A 532 -13.17 -34.61 -17.13
N ALA A 533 -12.26 -34.98 -16.23
CA ALA A 533 -10.86 -35.23 -16.52
C ALA A 533 -10.36 -36.42 -15.71
N GLN A 534 -9.39 -37.15 -16.27
CA GLN A 534 -8.81 -38.31 -15.59
C GLN A 534 -7.65 -37.88 -14.70
N TYR A 535 -7.80 -38.06 -13.38
CA TYR A 535 -6.75 -37.79 -12.40
C TYR A 535 -5.97 -39.08 -12.11
N ARG A 536 -4.64 -39.03 -12.25
CA ARG A 536 -3.73 -40.12 -11.91
C ARG A 536 -2.72 -39.61 -10.89
N VAL A 537 -2.50 -40.37 -9.83
CA VAL A 537 -1.52 -39.99 -8.80
C VAL A 537 -0.12 -39.94 -9.43
N ALA A 538 0.56 -38.80 -9.26
CA ALA A 538 1.95 -38.61 -9.63
C ALA A 538 2.74 -38.28 -8.36
N ARG A 539 3.69 -39.13 -7.98
CA ARG A 539 4.49 -38.94 -6.76
C ARG A 539 5.88 -39.57 -6.85
N ASP A 540 6.82 -38.98 -6.13
CA ASP A 540 8.11 -39.57 -5.76
C ASP A 540 8.38 -39.36 -4.26
N THR A 541 9.63 -39.43 -3.82
CA THR A 541 10.01 -39.31 -2.40
C THR A 541 9.60 -37.96 -1.78
N ASN A 542 9.77 -36.85 -2.50
CA ASN A 542 9.56 -35.51 -1.95
C ASN A 542 8.53 -34.68 -2.75
N ARG A 543 7.98 -35.22 -3.84
CA ARG A 543 7.01 -34.54 -4.68
C ARG A 543 5.74 -35.35 -4.85
N GLY A 544 4.59 -34.67 -4.91
CA GLY A 544 3.31 -35.36 -5.08
C GLY A 544 2.19 -34.49 -5.61
N GLY A 545 1.23 -35.13 -6.26
CA GLY A 545 0.04 -34.51 -6.85
C GLY A 545 -0.56 -35.39 -7.93
N HIS A 546 -0.89 -34.79 -9.08
CA HIS A 546 -1.69 -35.44 -10.13
C HIS A 546 -1.15 -35.19 -11.53
N ASP A 547 -1.19 -36.23 -12.35
CA ASP A 547 -1.28 -36.13 -13.80
C ASP A 547 -2.78 -36.09 -14.19
N ILE A 548 -3.22 -35.02 -14.87
CA ILE A 548 -4.62 -34.73 -15.17
C ILE A 548 -4.80 -34.68 -16.69
N GLN A 549 -5.54 -35.64 -17.24
CA GLN A 549 -5.73 -35.78 -18.69
C GLN A 549 -7.09 -35.28 -19.14
N VAL A 550 -7.11 -34.52 -20.23
CA VAL A 550 -8.33 -33.99 -20.88
C VAL A 550 -8.19 -33.96 -22.40
N THR A 551 -9.29 -34.10 -23.12
CA THR A 551 -9.33 -33.95 -24.59
C THR A 551 -9.65 -32.51 -24.99
N LEU A 552 -8.93 -32.01 -25.99
CA LEU A 552 -9.08 -30.66 -26.53
C LEU A 552 -9.20 -30.72 -28.07
N SER A 553 -10.20 -30.02 -28.62
CA SER A 553 -10.34 -29.84 -30.07
C SER A 553 -9.69 -28.53 -30.55
N ALA A 554 -9.44 -28.42 -31.85
CA ALA A 554 -8.90 -27.19 -32.44
C ALA A 554 -9.85 -26.02 -32.21
N GLY A 555 -9.29 -24.85 -31.87
CA GLY A 555 -10.01 -23.65 -31.46
C GLY A 555 -10.57 -23.70 -30.03
N GLN A 556 -10.44 -24.81 -29.30
CA GLN A 556 -10.89 -24.89 -27.91
C GLN A 556 -9.77 -24.51 -26.94
N SER A 557 -10.20 -24.05 -25.76
CA SER A 557 -9.30 -23.83 -24.63
C SER A 557 -9.76 -24.57 -23.37
N VAL A 558 -8.83 -24.83 -22.48
CA VAL A 558 -9.08 -25.38 -21.15
C VAL A 558 -8.21 -24.66 -20.14
N THR A 559 -8.75 -24.40 -18.95
CA THR A 559 -8.03 -23.71 -17.87
C THR A 559 -7.86 -24.65 -16.69
N LEU A 560 -6.62 -24.86 -16.26
CA LEU A 560 -6.30 -25.51 -14.99
C LEU A 560 -6.17 -24.43 -13.92
N GLU A 561 -7.04 -24.46 -12.91
CA GLU A 561 -6.95 -23.66 -11.70
C GLU A 561 -6.22 -24.48 -10.62
N LYS A 562 -5.10 -23.97 -10.11
CA LYS A 562 -4.34 -24.52 -8.98
C LYS A 562 -4.37 -23.54 -7.81
N VAL A 563 -5.01 -23.94 -6.72
CA VAL A 563 -5.07 -23.15 -5.47
C VAL A 563 -4.28 -23.91 -4.41
N ALA A 564 -3.39 -23.22 -3.70
CA ALA A 564 -2.65 -23.82 -2.60
C ALA A 564 -2.72 -22.95 -1.33
N THR A 565 -2.65 -23.62 -0.19
CA THR A 565 -2.62 -23.02 1.13
C THR A 565 -1.39 -23.49 1.90
N ILE A 566 -0.66 -22.55 2.49
CA ILE A 566 0.61 -22.77 3.19
C ILE A 566 0.44 -22.36 4.65
N PHE A 567 0.69 -23.30 5.56
CA PHE A 567 0.63 -23.08 7.00
C PHE A 567 1.90 -23.58 7.68
N THR A 568 2.22 -22.97 8.81
CA THR A 568 3.33 -23.36 9.69
C THR A 568 2.86 -23.50 11.13
N SER A 569 3.65 -24.16 11.98
CA SER A 569 3.38 -24.20 13.43
C SER A 569 3.49 -22.84 14.14
N ARG A 570 3.92 -21.78 13.44
CA ARG A 570 3.93 -20.40 13.97
C ARG A 570 2.61 -19.67 13.77
N ASP A 571 1.68 -20.21 12.98
CA ASP A 571 0.40 -19.56 12.72
C ASP A 571 -0.50 -19.58 13.96
N ALA A 572 -1.01 -18.41 14.34
CA ALA A 572 -1.90 -18.28 15.48
C ALA A 572 -3.27 -18.96 15.24
N ALA A 573 -3.90 -19.43 16.32
CA ALA A 573 -5.23 -20.04 16.30
C ALA A 573 -5.38 -21.24 15.33
N THR A 574 -4.31 -22.02 15.15
CA THR A 574 -4.30 -23.26 14.35
C THR A 574 -4.25 -24.50 15.24
N LEU A 575 -4.81 -25.63 14.77
CA LEU A 575 -4.71 -26.92 15.47
C LEU A 575 -3.38 -27.61 15.17
N THR A 576 -3.14 -27.86 13.88
CA THR A 576 -1.84 -28.20 13.30
C THR A 576 -1.75 -27.50 11.95
N ALA A 577 -0.52 -27.33 11.43
CA ALA A 577 -0.32 -26.78 10.09
C ALA A 577 -1.10 -27.57 9.03
N ALA A 578 -1.06 -28.90 9.10
CA ALA A 578 -1.72 -29.80 8.15
C ALA A 578 -3.25 -29.66 8.13
N ILE A 579 -3.90 -29.70 9.30
CA ILE A 579 -5.37 -29.59 9.40
C ILE A 579 -5.82 -28.21 8.94
N SER A 580 -5.07 -27.17 9.30
CA SER A 580 -5.41 -25.79 8.93
C SER A 580 -5.27 -25.54 7.43
N ALA A 581 -4.21 -26.07 6.81
CA ALA A 581 -4.04 -26.05 5.35
C ALA A 581 -5.20 -26.75 4.63
N GLN A 582 -5.53 -27.99 5.01
CA GLN A 582 -6.65 -28.71 4.38
C GLN A 582 -7.99 -28.01 4.57
N ARG A 583 -8.29 -27.52 5.77
CA ARG A 583 -9.55 -26.79 6.06
C ARG A 583 -9.64 -25.51 5.22
N CYS A 584 -8.58 -24.71 5.21
CA CYS A 584 -8.53 -23.46 4.43
C CYS A 584 -8.70 -23.74 2.93
N LEU A 585 -8.06 -24.80 2.41
CA LEU A 585 -8.21 -25.22 1.01
C LEU A 585 -9.65 -25.69 0.70
N GLY A 586 -10.29 -26.41 1.63
CA GLY A 586 -11.68 -26.87 1.50
C GLY A 586 -12.68 -25.71 1.44
N GLU A 587 -12.40 -24.61 2.14
CA GLU A 587 -13.19 -23.36 2.13
C GLU A 587 -12.81 -22.40 0.99
N ALA A 588 -11.73 -22.68 0.25
CA ALA A 588 -11.30 -21.81 -0.83
C ALA A 588 -12.20 -21.98 -2.06
N GLY A 589 -12.72 -20.85 -2.56
CA GLY A 589 -13.47 -20.78 -3.81
C GLY A 589 -12.61 -21.02 -5.06
N ARG A 590 -13.13 -20.57 -6.20
CA ARG A 590 -12.42 -20.64 -7.50
C ARG A 590 -11.42 -19.50 -7.66
N TYR A 591 -10.53 -19.63 -8.64
CA TYR A 591 -9.52 -18.61 -8.95
C TYR A 591 -10.13 -17.20 -9.08
N ALA A 592 -11.20 -17.06 -9.86
CA ALA A 592 -11.82 -15.76 -10.14
C ALA A 592 -12.35 -15.05 -8.87
N GLU A 593 -12.98 -15.79 -7.96
CA GLU A 593 -13.48 -15.26 -6.69
C GLU A 593 -12.33 -14.82 -5.77
N LEU A 594 -11.30 -15.66 -5.66
CA LEU A 594 -10.12 -15.40 -4.85
C LEU A 594 -9.33 -14.20 -5.38
N CYS A 595 -9.22 -14.07 -6.71
CA CYS A 595 -8.59 -12.94 -7.39
C CYS A 595 -9.37 -11.64 -7.10
N GLN A 596 -10.71 -11.67 -7.20
CA GLN A 596 -11.53 -10.51 -6.88
C GLN A 596 -11.29 -10.04 -5.44
N GLN A 597 -11.31 -10.95 -4.46
CA GLN A 597 -11.01 -10.63 -3.05
C GLN A 597 -9.60 -10.05 -2.87
N HIS A 598 -8.60 -10.62 -3.53
CA HIS A 598 -7.21 -10.14 -3.52
C HIS A 598 -7.10 -8.71 -4.08
N VAL A 599 -7.70 -8.44 -5.24
CA VAL A 599 -7.71 -7.10 -5.85
C VAL A 599 -8.41 -6.08 -4.94
N ARG A 600 -9.49 -6.46 -4.24
CA ARG A 600 -10.12 -5.58 -3.25
C ARG A 600 -9.18 -5.18 -2.12
N ALA A 601 -8.45 -6.15 -1.58
CA ALA A 601 -7.50 -5.89 -0.51
C ALA A 601 -6.35 -4.99 -0.98
N TRP A 602 -5.87 -5.14 -2.21
CA TRP A 602 -4.86 -4.24 -2.79
C TRP A 602 -5.38 -2.83 -3.06
N ALA A 603 -6.61 -2.67 -3.54
CA ALA A 603 -7.20 -1.35 -3.71
C ALA A 603 -7.23 -0.57 -2.38
N GLN A 604 -7.63 -1.22 -1.29
CA GLN A 604 -7.61 -0.63 0.06
C GLN A 604 -6.21 -0.28 0.57
N LEU A 605 -5.18 -1.04 0.15
CA LEU A 605 -3.78 -0.70 0.46
C LEU A 605 -3.32 0.52 -0.33
N TRP A 606 -3.63 0.60 -1.62
CA TRP A 606 -3.25 1.74 -2.45
C TRP A 606 -3.90 3.04 -2.00
N GLU A 607 -5.14 3.00 -1.51
CA GLU A 607 -5.82 4.14 -0.86
C GLU A 607 -4.98 4.76 0.28
N ARG A 608 -4.12 3.98 0.96
CA ARG A 608 -3.29 4.41 2.11
C ARG A 608 -1.83 4.68 1.75
N CYS A 609 -1.34 4.11 0.66
CA CYS A 609 0.09 4.03 0.40
C CYS A 609 0.54 4.68 -0.92
N ALA A 610 -0.39 4.99 -1.82
CA ALA A 610 -0.04 5.48 -3.15
C ALA A 610 0.71 6.82 -3.12
N ILE A 611 1.62 6.98 -4.08
CA ILE A 611 2.29 8.24 -4.36
C ILE A 611 2.05 8.54 -5.83
N ASP A 612 1.65 9.78 -6.12
CA ASP A 612 1.43 10.25 -7.48
C ASP A 612 2.44 11.35 -7.86
N LEU A 613 2.93 11.24 -9.10
CA LEU A 613 3.90 12.13 -9.73
C LEU A 613 3.42 12.44 -11.15
N THR A 614 3.02 13.68 -11.44
CA THR A 614 2.53 14.01 -12.79
C THR A 614 3.69 14.16 -13.78
N GLY A 615 3.52 13.67 -15.02
CA GLY A 615 4.47 13.91 -16.12
C GLY A 615 5.75 13.06 -16.14
N ASN A 616 5.90 12.07 -15.25
CA ASN A 616 7.08 11.20 -15.16
C ASN A 616 6.69 9.72 -15.03
N THR A 617 6.22 9.13 -16.13
CA THR A 617 5.64 7.78 -16.17
C THR A 617 6.60 6.68 -15.73
N GLU A 618 7.86 6.71 -16.21
CA GLU A 618 8.86 5.68 -15.86
C GLU A 618 9.17 5.75 -14.36
N GLU A 619 9.53 6.92 -13.83
CA GLU A 619 9.82 7.09 -12.40
C GLU A 619 8.64 6.70 -11.52
N LEU A 620 7.41 7.07 -11.89
CA LEU A 620 6.20 6.70 -11.16
C LEU A 620 5.98 5.18 -11.16
N ARG A 621 6.25 4.49 -12.28
CA ARG A 621 6.22 3.03 -12.34
C ARG A 621 7.22 2.39 -11.37
N LEU A 622 8.44 2.93 -11.30
CA LEU A 622 9.47 2.38 -10.41
C LEU A 622 9.14 2.63 -8.94
N VAL A 623 8.60 3.81 -8.60
CA VAL A 623 8.09 4.11 -7.26
C VAL A 623 6.97 3.15 -6.86
N ARG A 624 6.04 2.85 -7.77
CA ARG A 624 4.95 1.89 -7.53
C ARG A 624 5.46 0.47 -7.39
N LEU A 625 6.47 0.07 -8.17
CA LEU A 625 7.15 -1.24 -8.01
C LEU A 625 7.82 -1.35 -6.63
N HIS A 626 8.51 -0.29 -6.18
CA HIS A 626 9.15 -0.25 -4.87
C HIS A 626 8.13 -0.31 -3.73
N LEU A 627 7.02 0.45 -3.84
CA LEU A 627 5.91 0.38 -2.88
C LEU A 627 5.27 -1.01 -2.86
N LEU A 628 5.07 -1.62 -4.04
CA LEU A 628 4.53 -2.97 -4.15
C LEU A 628 5.42 -3.96 -3.40
N HIS A 629 6.72 -3.99 -3.69
CA HIS A 629 7.66 -4.91 -3.03
C HIS A 629 7.79 -4.66 -1.52
N LEU A 630 7.71 -3.40 -1.08
CA LEU A 630 7.60 -3.07 0.34
C LEU A 630 6.35 -3.72 0.96
N LEU A 631 5.18 -3.57 0.33
CA LEU A 631 3.90 -4.11 0.82
C LEU A 631 3.78 -5.63 0.66
N GLN A 632 4.48 -6.25 -0.29
CA GLN A 632 4.57 -7.70 -0.43
C GLN A 632 5.48 -8.33 0.63
N THR A 633 6.45 -7.57 1.15
CA THR A 633 7.35 -8.03 2.22
C THR A 633 6.78 -7.71 3.61
N ILE A 634 6.21 -6.52 3.77
CA ILE A 634 5.70 -6.00 5.05
C ILE A 634 4.31 -5.40 4.80
N SER A 635 3.28 -6.14 5.20
CA SER A 635 1.87 -5.82 4.94
C SER A 635 1.08 -5.73 6.25
N PRO A 636 -0.23 -5.43 6.21
CA PRO A 636 -1.08 -5.57 7.39
C PRO A 636 -1.02 -6.95 8.06
N HIS A 637 -0.74 -8.02 7.32
CA HIS A 637 -0.60 -9.37 7.87
C HIS A 637 0.64 -9.50 8.75
N THR A 638 1.70 -8.72 8.50
CA THR A 638 2.91 -8.69 9.32
C THR A 638 2.65 -8.13 10.72
N ALA A 639 1.53 -7.42 10.95
CA ALA A 639 1.18 -6.88 12.26
C ALA A 639 1.02 -7.96 13.34
N GLU A 640 0.61 -9.17 12.95
CA GLU A 640 0.36 -10.29 13.87
C GLU A 640 1.50 -11.31 13.88
N LEU A 641 2.55 -11.10 13.07
CA LEU A 641 3.68 -12.02 12.95
C LEU A 641 4.82 -11.63 13.86
N ASP A 642 5.60 -12.63 14.24
CA ASP A 642 6.90 -12.40 14.86
C ASP A 642 8.01 -12.27 13.80
N ALA A 643 7.99 -11.16 13.07
CA ALA A 643 8.88 -10.88 11.95
C ALA A 643 9.45 -9.45 12.00
N GLY A 644 10.71 -9.30 11.57
CA GLY A 644 11.36 -8.01 11.37
C GLY A 644 11.40 -7.60 9.90
N VAL A 645 12.35 -6.72 9.56
CA VAL A 645 12.56 -6.22 8.19
C VAL A 645 13.72 -7.00 7.53
N PRO A 646 13.45 -7.99 6.66
CA PRO A 646 14.52 -8.70 5.98
C PRO A 646 15.21 -7.78 4.94
N ALA A 647 16.54 -7.77 4.91
CA ALA A 647 17.29 -6.88 4.02
C ALA A 647 17.05 -7.13 2.52
N ARG A 648 16.54 -8.32 2.17
CA ARG A 648 16.34 -8.78 0.78
C ARG A 648 14.90 -9.22 0.46
N GLY A 649 13.92 -8.71 1.20
CA GLY A 649 12.51 -9.04 0.99
C GLY A 649 12.16 -10.49 1.34
N LEU A 650 11.02 -10.97 0.85
CA LEU A 650 10.57 -12.38 0.93
C LEU A 650 10.67 -13.08 -0.44
N ASN A 651 11.71 -12.79 -1.21
CA ASN A 651 11.90 -13.33 -2.56
C ASN A 651 13.37 -13.66 -2.89
N GLY A 652 14.23 -13.67 -1.87
CA GLY A 652 15.66 -13.87 -2.01
C GLY A 652 16.31 -14.48 -0.77
N GLU A 653 17.52 -15.01 -0.97
CA GLU A 653 18.30 -15.71 0.06
C GLU A 653 19.60 -14.96 0.41
N ALA A 654 19.93 -13.90 -0.32
CA ALA A 654 21.04 -13.03 0.04
C ALA A 654 20.82 -12.46 1.46
N TYR A 655 21.91 -12.37 2.23
CA TYR A 655 21.87 -12.05 3.66
C TYR A 655 21.02 -13.01 4.50
N ARG A 656 20.71 -14.20 3.97
CA ARG A 656 20.02 -15.29 4.68
C ARG A 656 18.63 -14.90 5.21
N GLY A 657 18.05 -13.82 4.68
CA GLY A 657 16.81 -13.23 5.16
C GLY A 657 16.92 -12.55 6.54
N HIS A 658 18.12 -12.29 7.04
CA HIS A 658 18.32 -11.65 8.35
C HIS A 658 17.83 -10.20 8.41
N VAL A 659 17.60 -9.74 9.63
CA VAL A 659 17.11 -8.40 9.98
C VAL A 659 18.26 -7.55 10.49
N PHE A 660 18.55 -6.47 9.77
CA PHE A 660 19.65 -5.53 10.02
C PHE A 660 19.11 -4.19 10.55
N TRP A 661 19.99 -3.19 10.64
CA TRP A 661 19.63 -1.79 10.85
C TRP A 661 18.80 -1.18 9.72
N ASP A 662 18.68 -1.84 8.55
CA ASP A 662 17.88 -1.49 7.37
C ASP A 662 16.44 -1.03 7.68
N ALA A 663 15.87 -1.50 8.78
CA ALA A 663 14.59 -1.01 9.30
C ALA A 663 14.56 0.53 9.48
N LEU A 664 15.72 1.18 9.64
CA LEU A 664 15.89 2.64 9.70
C LEU A 664 15.38 3.37 8.45
N PHE A 665 15.46 2.73 7.28
CA PHE A 665 14.97 3.29 6.01
C PHE A 665 13.51 2.92 5.75
N VAL A 666 13.04 1.82 6.33
CA VAL A 666 11.68 1.29 6.14
C VAL A 666 10.67 1.91 7.11
N ALA A 667 11.05 2.08 8.38
CA ALA A 667 10.15 2.54 9.43
C ALA A 667 9.59 3.96 9.20
N PRO A 668 10.34 4.95 8.66
CA PRO A 668 9.78 6.27 8.36
C PRO A 668 8.65 6.24 7.32
N VAL A 669 8.74 5.33 6.34
CA VAL A 669 7.69 5.13 5.33
C VAL A 669 6.48 4.45 5.95
N LEU A 670 6.69 3.38 6.73
CA LEU A 670 5.60 2.58 7.29
C LEU A 670 4.88 3.26 8.46
N SER A 671 5.59 3.99 9.33
CA SER A 671 4.98 4.66 10.49
C SER A 671 3.93 5.66 10.04
N LEU A 672 4.20 6.38 8.95
CA LEU A 672 3.31 7.37 8.35
C LEU A 672 2.17 6.76 7.52
N ARG A 673 2.08 5.44 7.31
CA ARG A 673 1.01 4.80 6.51
C ARG A 673 0.26 3.72 7.26
N MET A 674 1.00 2.87 7.96
CA MET A 674 0.51 1.69 8.68
C MET A 674 1.13 1.63 10.09
N PRO A 675 0.76 2.53 11.02
CA PRO A 675 1.32 2.56 12.37
C PRO A 675 1.25 1.21 13.11
N LYS A 676 0.17 0.45 12.94
CA LYS A 676 0.04 -0.87 13.57
C LYS A 676 1.15 -1.83 13.14
N VAL A 677 1.52 -1.81 11.86
CA VAL A 677 2.61 -2.64 11.31
C VAL A 677 3.97 -2.12 11.80
N ALA A 678 4.16 -0.80 11.80
CA ALA A 678 5.39 -0.22 12.36
C ALA A 678 5.61 -0.60 13.83
N ARG A 679 4.53 -0.64 14.63
CA ARG A 679 4.57 -1.12 16.02
C ARG A 679 4.99 -2.59 16.11
N SER A 680 4.45 -3.48 15.26
CA SER A 680 4.82 -4.90 15.32
C SER A 680 6.30 -5.16 15.01
N LEU A 681 6.89 -4.35 14.12
CA LEU A 681 8.35 -4.40 13.84
C LEU A 681 9.18 -3.98 15.06
N LEU A 682 8.67 -3.06 15.88
CA LEU A 682 9.27 -2.67 17.16
C LEU A 682 9.04 -3.74 18.23
N ASP A 683 7.87 -4.39 18.24
CA ASP A 683 7.58 -5.52 19.13
C ASP A 683 8.49 -6.71 18.83
N TYR A 684 8.83 -6.96 17.56
CA TYR A 684 9.88 -7.92 17.19
C TYR A 684 11.19 -7.60 17.93
N ARG A 685 11.66 -6.34 17.88
CA ARG A 685 12.87 -5.90 18.60
C ARG A 685 12.72 -6.00 20.12
N TYR A 686 11.55 -5.66 20.67
CA TYR A 686 11.29 -5.74 22.10
C TYR A 686 11.30 -7.18 22.62
N ARG A 687 10.73 -8.14 21.87
CA ARG A 687 10.81 -9.57 22.20
C ARG A 687 12.26 -10.09 22.26
N ARG A 688 13.20 -9.44 21.55
CA ARG A 688 14.64 -9.75 21.55
C ARG A 688 15.44 -8.92 22.57
N LEU A 689 14.83 -7.97 23.27
CA LEU A 689 15.50 -7.15 24.28
C LEU A 689 16.22 -7.98 25.36
N PRO A 690 15.67 -9.10 25.87
CA PRO A 690 16.39 -9.97 26.80
C PRO A 690 17.68 -10.57 26.21
N ALA A 691 17.69 -10.92 24.91
CA ALA A 691 18.89 -11.43 24.25
C ALA A 691 19.96 -10.35 24.10
N ALA A 692 19.55 -9.14 23.71
CA ALA A 692 20.43 -7.96 23.63
C ALA A 692 21.04 -7.59 24.99
N ARG A 693 20.28 -7.70 26.08
CA ARG A 693 20.78 -7.51 27.46
C ARG A 693 21.83 -8.55 27.84
N ARG A 694 21.59 -9.82 27.52
CA ARG A 694 22.58 -10.90 27.76
C ARG A 694 23.84 -10.68 26.94
N ALA A 695 23.72 -10.20 25.70
CA ALA A 695 24.84 -9.88 24.85
C ALA A 695 25.69 -8.75 25.45
N ALA A 696 25.06 -7.64 25.89
CA ALA A 696 25.74 -6.55 26.58
C ALA A 696 26.47 -7.03 27.84
N HIS A 697 25.78 -7.80 28.69
CA HIS A 697 26.37 -8.33 29.92
C HIS A 697 27.59 -9.24 29.64
N ARG A 698 27.53 -10.09 28.62
CA ARG A 698 28.67 -10.93 28.21
C ARG A 698 29.86 -10.09 27.71
N ALA A 699 29.58 -8.96 27.07
CA ALA A 699 30.58 -7.98 26.66
C ALA A 699 31.08 -7.09 27.82
N GLY A 700 30.56 -7.26 29.05
CA GLY A 700 30.96 -6.46 30.21
C GLY A 700 30.27 -5.10 30.33
N HIS A 701 29.15 -4.90 29.61
CA HIS A 701 28.37 -3.67 29.61
C HIS A 701 26.96 -3.88 30.18
N LEU A 702 26.32 -2.78 30.61
CA LEU A 702 24.90 -2.75 30.95
C LEU A 702 24.06 -2.42 29.71
N GLY A 703 22.74 -2.45 29.83
CA GLY A 703 21.85 -2.05 28.73
C GLY A 703 21.62 -3.16 27.70
N ALA A 704 21.27 -2.75 26.49
CA ALA A 704 20.93 -3.64 25.38
C ALA A 704 21.89 -3.48 24.19
N MET A 705 22.68 -4.51 23.94
CA MET A 705 23.54 -4.64 22.74
C MET A 705 22.80 -5.49 21.71
N TYR A 706 22.02 -4.84 20.85
CA TYR A 706 21.31 -5.54 19.77
C TYR A 706 22.31 -6.12 18.75
N PRO A 707 22.04 -7.31 18.20
CA PRO A 707 22.93 -7.92 17.21
C PRO A 707 22.88 -7.16 15.87
N TRP A 708 24.00 -7.16 15.16
CA TRP A 708 24.11 -6.62 13.80
C TRP A 708 23.18 -7.36 12.84
N GLN A 709 23.24 -8.71 12.88
CA GLN A 709 22.31 -9.57 12.17
C GLN A 709 21.41 -10.29 13.15
N SER A 710 20.10 -10.14 12.97
CA SER A 710 19.10 -10.80 13.80
C SER A 710 18.23 -11.75 12.98
N GLY A 711 17.94 -12.93 13.53
CA GLY A 711 17.01 -13.90 12.96
C GLY A 711 15.98 -14.36 14.00
N SER A 712 16.05 -15.62 14.44
CA SER A 712 15.04 -16.25 15.28
C SER A 712 14.92 -15.64 16.68
N ASP A 713 15.97 -15.70 17.50
CA ASP A 713 15.89 -15.49 18.96
C ASP A 713 16.53 -14.18 19.44
N GLY A 714 17.17 -13.44 18.54
CA GLY A 714 17.88 -12.21 18.84
C GLY A 714 19.33 -12.39 19.27
N SER A 715 19.90 -13.59 19.13
CA SER A 715 21.34 -13.79 19.14
C SER A 715 22.02 -13.13 17.93
N GLU A 716 23.32 -12.91 18.05
CA GLU A 716 24.16 -12.44 16.94
C GLU A 716 24.38 -13.59 15.97
N VAL A 717 23.90 -13.42 14.73
CA VAL A 717 24.04 -14.41 13.65
C VAL A 717 24.90 -13.89 12.49
N SER A 718 25.66 -12.81 12.72
CA SER A 718 26.68 -12.36 11.79
C SER A 718 27.72 -13.44 11.55
N GLN A 719 28.21 -13.49 10.31
CA GLN A 719 29.28 -14.42 9.96
C GLN A 719 30.57 -14.00 10.65
N GLN A 720 31.41 -14.97 11.00
CA GLN A 720 32.75 -14.71 11.57
C GLN A 720 33.82 -14.62 10.47
N LEU A 721 33.52 -15.11 9.27
CA LEU A 721 34.41 -15.16 8.12
C LEU A 721 33.68 -14.69 6.86
N HIS A 722 34.37 -13.92 6.02
CA HIS A 722 33.91 -13.48 4.71
C HIS A 722 34.79 -14.05 3.58
N LEU A 723 34.16 -14.68 2.59
CA LEU A 723 34.83 -15.09 1.36
C LEU A 723 34.87 -13.93 0.37
N ASN A 724 36.08 -13.50 -0.03
CA ASN A 724 36.24 -12.62 -1.17
C ASN A 724 36.25 -13.44 -2.48
N PRO A 725 35.23 -13.34 -3.34
CA PRO A 725 35.16 -14.12 -4.57
C PRO A 725 36.23 -13.74 -5.61
N ARG A 726 36.85 -12.55 -5.50
CA ARG A 726 37.91 -12.12 -6.42
C ARG A 726 39.24 -12.80 -6.14
N SER A 727 39.59 -12.93 -4.86
CA SER A 727 40.84 -13.55 -4.42
C SER A 727 40.69 -15.03 -4.06
N GLY A 728 39.46 -15.48 -3.77
CA GLY A 728 39.15 -16.82 -3.27
C GLY A 728 39.51 -17.04 -1.80
N ARG A 729 39.89 -15.98 -1.06
CA ARG A 729 40.34 -16.07 0.33
C ARG A 729 39.22 -15.80 1.33
N TRP A 730 39.25 -16.52 2.45
CA TRP A 730 38.45 -16.24 3.63
C TRP A 730 39.20 -15.25 4.54
N THR A 731 38.50 -14.22 4.99
CA THR A 731 39.02 -13.16 5.87
C THR A 731 38.11 -13.02 7.10
N PRO A 732 38.63 -12.58 8.26
CA PRO A 732 37.79 -12.27 9.42
C PRO A 732 36.70 -11.25 9.08
N ASP A 733 35.50 -11.45 9.62
CA ASP A 733 34.37 -10.52 9.49
C ASP A 733 34.08 -9.88 10.86
N PRO A 734 34.50 -8.62 11.09
CA PRO A 734 34.32 -7.92 12.38
C PRO A 734 32.97 -7.18 12.46
N SER A 735 31.99 -7.48 11.59
CA SER A 735 30.73 -6.74 11.50
C SER A 735 29.89 -6.74 12.79
N ASP A 736 30.14 -7.68 13.73
CA ASP A 736 29.49 -7.70 15.04
C ASP A 736 29.85 -6.48 15.93
N ARG A 737 30.92 -5.75 15.58
CA ARG A 737 31.29 -4.45 16.18
C ARG A 737 30.43 -3.26 15.71
N ALA A 738 29.54 -3.46 14.74
CA ALA A 738 28.61 -2.43 14.24
C ALA A 738 27.42 -2.24 15.21
N HIS A 739 27.71 -1.81 16.44
CA HIS A 739 26.72 -1.68 17.52
C HIS A 739 25.66 -0.59 17.27
N HIS A 740 25.85 0.25 16.25
CA HIS A 740 24.92 1.31 15.88
C HIS A 740 23.54 0.80 15.42
N VAL A 741 23.37 -0.51 15.20
CA VAL A 741 22.04 -1.14 15.05
C VAL A 741 21.10 -0.81 16.21
N GLY A 742 21.60 -0.73 17.45
CA GLY A 742 20.80 -0.31 18.61
C GLY A 742 20.30 1.13 18.48
N LEU A 743 21.12 2.03 17.92
CA LEU A 743 20.73 3.44 17.67
C LEU A 743 19.63 3.53 16.62
N ALA A 744 19.65 2.67 15.59
CA ALA A 744 18.58 2.58 14.60
C ALA A 744 17.26 2.09 15.23
N VAL A 745 17.30 1.11 16.13
CA VAL A 745 16.12 0.65 16.89
C VAL A 745 15.53 1.79 17.72
N ALA A 746 16.38 2.53 18.44
CA ALA A 746 15.97 3.69 19.23
C ALA A 746 15.36 4.81 18.37
N TYR A 747 15.97 5.11 17.22
CA TYR A 747 15.45 6.09 16.28
C TYR A 747 14.05 5.73 15.81
N ASN A 748 13.84 4.48 15.39
CA ASN A 748 12.54 4.00 14.93
C ASN A 748 11.49 4.02 16.04
N ALA A 749 11.87 3.66 17.27
CA ALA A 749 10.98 3.71 18.45
C ALA A 749 10.50 5.14 18.74
N TRP A 750 11.42 6.11 18.73
CA TRP A 750 11.06 7.51 18.94
C TRP A 750 10.26 8.09 17.77
N HIS A 751 10.66 7.80 16.54
CA HIS A 751 9.96 8.24 15.33
C HIS A 751 8.51 7.72 15.33
N TYR A 752 8.29 6.46 15.68
CA TYR A 752 6.94 5.90 15.83
C TYR A 752 6.09 6.70 16.82
N TYR A 753 6.65 7.04 17.99
CA TYR A 753 5.97 7.88 18.97
C TYR A 753 5.67 9.29 18.42
N GLN A 754 6.63 9.94 17.75
CA GLN A 754 6.44 11.26 17.13
C GLN A 754 5.29 11.26 16.12
N VAL A 755 5.18 10.21 15.30
CA VAL A 755 4.10 10.05 14.30
C VAL A 755 2.74 9.82 14.97
N THR A 756 2.68 8.94 15.95
CA THR A 756 1.39 8.43 16.47
C THR A 756 0.87 9.20 17.67
N GLY A 757 1.77 9.77 18.49
CA GLY A 757 1.45 10.24 19.83
C GLY A 757 1.08 9.12 20.82
N ASP A 758 1.38 7.85 20.49
CA ASP A 758 0.97 6.69 21.30
C ASP A 758 1.77 6.60 22.61
N ARG A 759 1.23 7.20 23.67
CA ARG A 759 1.81 7.12 25.02
C ARG A 759 1.69 5.72 25.62
N GLN A 760 0.69 4.94 25.23
CA GLN A 760 0.55 3.57 25.73
C GLN A 760 1.69 2.70 25.20
N TYR A 761 2.10 2.87 23.95
CA TYR A 761 3.31 2.24 23.42
C TYR A 761 4.56 2.58 24.24
N LEU A 762 4.76 3.86 24.63
CA LEU A 762 5.89 4.25 25.48
C LEU A 762 5.87 3.52 26.83
N VAL A 763 4.68 3.40 27.44
CA VAL A 763 4.47 2.65 28.70
C VAL A 763 4.76 1.16 28.53
N ASP A 764 4.25 0.55 27.46
CA ASP A 764 4.31 -0.90 27.25
C ASP A 764 5.71 -1.41 26.92
N CYS A 765 6.45 -0.69 26.06
CA CYS A 765 7.75 -1.14 25.57
C CYS A 765 8.70 -0.02 25.11
N GLY A 766 8.20 1.10 24.57
CA GLY A 766 9.03 2.13 23.93
C GLY A 766 10.04 2.79 24.85
N ALA A 767 9.64 3.17 26.07
CA ALA A 767 10.55 3.81 27.03
C ALA A 767 11.63 2.82 27.54
N GLU A 768 11.27 1.56 27.77
CA GLU A 768 12.23 0.53 28.19
C GLU A 768 13.29 0.27 27.12
N LEU A 769 12.89 0.20 25.84
CA LEU A 769 13.81 0.08 24.71
C LEU A 769 14.83 1.23 24.70
N LEU A 770 14.35 2.48 24.72
CA LEU A 770 15.19 3.67 24.68
C LEU A 770 16.18 3.72 25.85
N VAL A 771 15.69 3.44 27.06
CA VAL A 771 16.51 3.40 28.27
C VAL A 771 17.62 2.36 28.18
N GLU A 772 17.31 1.12 27.81
CA GLU A 772 18.33 0.06 27.80
C GLU A 772 19.36 0.27 26.70
N ILE A 773 18.96 0.84 25.56
CA ILE A 773 19.91 1.22 24.51
C ILE A 773 20.80 2.36 25.01
N ALA A 774 20.25 3.39 25.65
CA ALA A 774 21.04 4.49 26.24
C ALA A 774 22.04 3.97 27.29
N ARG A 775 21.62 3.03 28.15
CA ARG A 775 22.50 2.38 29.15
C ARG A 775 23.71 1.71 28.53
N PHE A 776 23.52 1.03 27.40
CA PHE A 776 24.63 0.39 26.70
C PHE A 776 25.65 1.43 26.23
N TRP A 777 25.21 2.50 25.58
CA TRP A 777 26.11 3.55 25.09
C TRP A 777 26.81 4.32 26.21
N VAL A 778 26.11 4.62 27.31
CA VAL A 778 26.72 5.24 28.50
C VAL A 778 27.74 4.29 29.14
N GLY A 779 27.46 2.99 29.22
CA GLY A 779 28.37 1.99 29.76
C GLY A 779 29.61 1.74 28.89
N LEU A 780 29.48 1.92 27.58
CA LEU A 780 30.58 1.83 26.62
C LEU A 780 31.46 3.08 26.65
N ALA A 781 30.88 4.26 26.88
CA ALA A 781 31.60 5.53 26.94
C ALA A 781 32.58 5.59 28.14
N LYS A 782 33.84 5.96 27.88
CA LYS A 782 34.88 6.13 28.92
C LYS A 782 35.37 7.57 28.98
N LEU A 783 35.46 8.13 30.18
CA LEU A 783 36.01 9.47 30.37
C LEU A 783 37.52 9.44 30.12
N ASP A 784 37.98 10.30 29.22
CA ASP A 784 39.39 10.65 29.07
C ASP A 784 39.67 11.91 29.90
N ASP A 785 40.37 11.75 31.02
CA ASP A 785 40.70 12.84 31.96
C ASP A 785 41.55 13.93 31.30
N SER A 786 42.37 13.59 30.30
CA SER A 786 43.25 14.54 29.63
C SER A 786 42.47 15.53 28.75
N ARG A 787 41.42 15.03 28.09
CA ARG A 787 40.52 15.81 27.23
C ARG A 787 39.32 16.35 27.99
N GLY A 788 39.05 15.79 29.17
CA GLY A 788 37.81 16.02 29.90
C GLY A 788 36.58 15.65 29.08
N ARG A 789 36.65 14.59 28.26
CA ARG A 789 35.58 14.16 27.34
C ARG A 789 35.40 12.65 27.35
N TYR A 790 34.19 12.19 27.06
CA TYR A 790 33.88 10.77 26.92
C TYR A 790 34.21 10.28 25.51
N LEU A 791 34.81 9.09 25.44
CA LEU A 791 35.23 8.43 24.21
C LEU A 791 34.50 7.10 24.05
N ILE A 792 34.21 6.72 22.81
CA ILE A 792 33.72 5.39 22.42
C ILE A 792 34.77 4.81 21.46
N ARG A 793 35.22 3.57 21.71
CA ARG A 793 36.37 2.97 21.03
C ARG A 793 36.06 1.59 20.47
N GLY A 794 36.78 1.20 19.42
CA GLY A 794 36.73 -0.16 18.85
C GLY A 794 35.37 -0.53 18.24
N VAL A 795 34.66 0.44 17.65
CA VAL A 795 33.35 0.24 17.01
C VAL A 795 33.48 0.24 15.48
N ILE A 796 32.45 -0.22 14.78
CA ILE A 796 32.30 0.02 13.34
C ILE A 796 31.13 0.99 13.13
N GLY A 797 31.35 2.05 12.35
CA GLY A 797 30.31 2.99 11.94
C GLY A 797 29.50 2.47 10.74
N PRO A 798 28.51 3.23 10.24
CA PRO A 798 27.83 2.90 9.00
C PRO A 798 28.75 2.59 7.82
N ASP A 799 29.91 3.25 7.72
CA ASP A 799 30.90 2.91 6.70
C ASP A 799 31.72 1.67 7.08
N GLU A 800 31.22 0.51 6.67
CA GLU A 800 31.82 -0.80 6.96
C GLU A 800 33.20 -1.04 6.32
N PHE A 801 33.69 -0.15 5.44
CA PHE A 801 35.08 -0.26 4.97
C PHE A 801 36.09 -0.02 6.09
N HIS A 802 35.74 0.83 7.06
CA HIS A 802 36.59 1.16 8.18
C HIS A 802 36.30 0.24 9.37
N SER A 803 36.85 -0.96 9.30
CA SER A 803 36.78 -1.97 10.35
C SER A 803 37.94 -1.87 11.35
N GLY A 804 38.91 -0.97 11.11
CA GLY A 804 40.04 -0.70 11.99
C GLY A 804 40.98 0.37 11.43
N TYR A 805 42.19 0.45 11.99
CA TYR A 805 43.26 1.32 11.50
C TYR A 805 44.27 0.52 10.67
N PRO A 806 45.11 1.17 9.85
CA PRO A 806 46.20 0.50 9.13
C PRO A 806 47.04 -0.41 10.05
N GLY A 807 47.14 -1.70 9.70
CA GLY A 807 47.86 -2.71 10.48
C GLY A 807 47.09 -3.32 11.66
N ASN A 808 45.86 -2.85 11.93
CA ASN A 808 44.92 -3.40 12.92
C ASN A 808 43.50 -3.40 12.34
N GLU A 809 43.32 -4.01 11.18
CA GLU A 809 42.14 -3.84 10.31
C GLU A 809 40.82 -4.37 10.92
N TYR A 810 40.85 -5.13 12.03
CA TYR A 810 39.68 -5.80 12.61
C TYR A 810 39.36 -5.36 14.05
N ASP A 811 40.09 -4.36 14.57
CA ASP A 811 39.98 -3.92 15.97
C ASP A 811 38.90 -2.86 16.21
N GLY A 812 38.29 -2.35 15.14
CA GLY A 812 37.35 -1.23 15.15
C GLY A 812 38.04 0.14 15.14
N ILE A 813 37.25 1.18 14.88
CA ILE A 813 37.66 2.58 14.87
C ILE A 813 37.20 3.31 16.14
N ASP A 814 37.91 4.39 16.46
CA ASP A 814 37.62 5.20 17.65
C ASP A 814 36.82 6.45 17.29
N ASN A 815 35.85 6.78 18.15
CA ASN A 815 35.09 8.03 18.12
C ASN A 815 34.42 8.34 16.77
N ASN A 816 33.81 7.32 16.16
CA ASN A 816 32.98 7.52 14.97
C ASN A 816 31.90 8.60 15.24
N ALA A 817 31.86 9.64 14.42
CA ALA A 817 31.03 10.81 14.68
C ALA A 817 29.54 10.50 14.65
N TYR A 818 29.08 9.66 13.70
CA TYR A 818 27.70 9.21 13.66
C TYR A 818 27.31 8.51 14.97
N THR A 819 28.12 7.55 15.40
CA THR A 819 27.90 6.77 16.62
C THR A 819 27.86 7.65 17.86
N ASN A 820 28.85 8.54 18.03
CA ASN A 820 28.95 9.39 19.21
C ASN A 820 27.80 10.40 19.31
N VAL A 821 27.41 11.03 18.20
CA VAL A 821 26.29 11.99 18.19
C VAL A 821 24.96 11.27 18.41
N MET A 822 24.73 10.12 17.76
CA MET A 822 23.49 9.37 17.94
C MET A 822 23.39 8.69 19.32
N ALA A 823 24.52 8.34 19.96
CA ALA A 823 24.57 7.92 21.36
C ALA A 823 24.06 9.03 22.30
N VAL A 824 24.49 10.27 22.08
CA VAL A 824 24.00 11.44 22.82
C VAL A 824 22.52 11.65 22.55
N TRP A 825 22.10 11.55 21.28
CA TRP A 825 20.69 11.66 20.90
C TRP A 825 19.80 10.66 21.66
N VAL A 826 20.16 9.38 21.69
CA VAL A 826 19.33 8.36 22.38
C VAL A 826 19.30 8.58 23.89
N ILE A 827 20.38 9.06 24.50
CA ILE A 827 20.40 9.41 25.93
C ILE A 827 19.35 10.50 26.23
N LEU A 828 19.29 11.54 25.39
CA LEU A 828 18.31 12.62 25.54
C LEU A 828 16.88 12.10 25.35
N ARG A 829 16.64 11.29 24.33
CA ARG A 829 15.34 10.69 24.05
C ARG A 829 14.88 9.73 25.14
N ALA A 830 15.79 8.99 25.77
CA ALA A 830 15.46 8.11 26.89
C ALA A 830 15.00 8.93 28.12
N MET A 831 15.67 10.04 28.43
CA MET A 831 15.24 10.94 29.51
C MET A 831 13.87 11.57 29.20
N GLU A 832 13.68 12.04 27.96
CA GLU A 832 12.42 12.62 27.50
C GLU A 832 11.26 11.60 27.54
N ALA A 833 11.50 10.37 27.09
CA ALA A 833 10.52 9.29 27.17
C ALA A 833 10.10 9.02 28.62
N LEU A 834 11.06 8.99 29.57
CA LEU A 834 10.76 8.83 30.99
C LEU A 834 9.88 9.98 31.52
N ASP A 835 10.12 11.22 31.10
CA ASP A 835 9.34 12.38 31.53
C ASP A 835 7.91 12.39 30.95
N LEU A 836 7.72 11.79 29.77
CA LEU A 836 6.42 11.64 29.12
C LEU A 836 5.54 10.55 29.76
N LEU A 837 6.12 9.62 30.52
CA LEU A 837 5.37 8.55 31.18
C LEU A 837 4.52 9.09 32.34
N PRO A 838 3.29 8.56 32.52
CA PRO A 838 2.53 8.80 33.74
C PRO A 838 3.32 8.40 34.99
N LEU A 839 3.08 9.08 36.12
CA LEU A 839 3.87 8.91 37.33
C LEU A 839 3.99 7.45 37.80
N THR A 840 2.89 6.70 37.78
CA THR A 840 2.85 5.30 38.21
C THR A 840 3.69 4.41 37.31
N ASP A 841 3.49 4.50 35.98
CA ASP A 841 4.22 3.70 35.00
C ASP A 841 5.72 4.04 35.00
N ARG A 842 6.05 5.33 35.12
CA ARG A 842 7.43 5.79 35.28
C ARG A 842 8.11 5.17 36.49
N ARG A 843 7.42 5.15 37.65
CA ARG A 843 7.95 4.54 38.87
C ARG A 843 8.17 3.04 38.70
N HIS A 844 7.19 2.32 38.16
CA HIS A 844 7.31 0.89 37.89
C HIS A 844 8.48 0.59 36.95
N LEU A 845 8.67 1.37 35.88
CA LEU A 845 9.79 1.17 34.96
C LEU A 845 11.13 1.44 35.64
N ILE A 846 11.25 2.52 36.42
CA ILE A 846 12.45 2.84 37.20
C ILE A 846 12.80 1.70 38.18
N GLU A 847 11.81 1.19 38.90
CA GLU A 847 11.98 0.07 39.84
C GLU A 847 12.36 -1.23 39.12
N LYS A 848 11.68 -1.56 38.01
CA LYS A 848 11.96 -2.73 37.16
C LYS A 848 13.39 -2.72 36.65
N LEU A 849 13.88 -1.56 36.23
CA LEU A 849 15.21 -1.39 35.64
C LEU A 849 16.29 -1.10 36.68
N GLY A 850 15.93 -0.84 37.94
CA GLY A 850 16.87 -0.39 38.97
C GLY A 850 17.58 0.91 38.60
N LEU A 851 16.91 1.82 37.87
CA LEU A 851 17.49 3.11 37.46
C LEU A 851 17.77 3.98 38.70
N THR A 852 19.02 4.40 38.86
CA THR A 852 19.42 5.26 39.99
C THR A 852 19.49 6.74 39.59
N THR A 853 19.46 7.64 40.57
CA THR A 853 19.72 9.07 40.30
C THR A 853 21.15 9.29 39.80
N GLN A 854 22.14 8.60 40.37
CA GLN A 854 23.54 8.68 39.93
C GLN A 854 23.70 8.30 38.45
N GLU A 855 22.97 7.28 38.01
CA GLU A 855 22.98 6.87 36.61
C GLU A 855 22.42 7.98 35.70
N ARG A 856 21.32 8.63 36.09
CA ARG A 856 20.77 9.79 35.34
C ARG A 856 21.71 11.00 35.34
N ASP A 857 22.40 11.26 36.44
CA ASP A 857 23.42 12.32 36.51
C ASP A 857 24.59 12.01 35.56
N GLN A 858 25.01 10.75 35.49
CA GLN A 858 26.02 10.29 34.54
C GLN A 858 25.54 10.45 33.08
N TRP A 859 24.26 10.18 32.80
CA TRP A 859 23.69 10.36 31.46
C TRP A 859 23.75 11.84 31.04
N ASP A 860 23.40 12.77 31.93
CA ASP A 860 23.53 14.21 31.64
C ASP A 860 25.00 14.60 31.40
N ASP A 861 25.96 14.12 32.21
CA ASP A 861 27.39 14.43 32.02
C ASP A 861 27.94 13.87 30.69
N VAL A 862 27.66 12.60 30.37
CA VAL A 862 28.06 11.97 29.10
C VAL A 862 27.47 12.74 27.91
N SER A 863 26.19 13.12 27.98
CA SER A 863 25.50 13.83 26.90
C SER A 863 26.03 15.26 26.64
N ARG A 864 26.86 15.82 27.53
CA ARG A 864 27.48 17.14 27.38
C ARG A 864 28.96 17.08 27.00
N ARG A 865 29.59 15.93 27.23
CA ARG A 865 31.05 15.79 27.15
C ARG A 865 31.50 14.69 26.21
N MET A 866 30.60 14.06 25.45
CA MET A 866 30.99 13.14 24.38
C MET A 866 31.92 13.83 23.38
N PHE A 867 32.97 13.14 22.95
CA PHE A 867 33.90 13.63 21.94
C PHE A 867 33.33 13.44 20.53
N VAL A 868 33.51 14.44 19.67
CA VAL A 868 33.20 14.37 18.23
C VAL A 868 34.42 14.92 17.49
N PRO A 869 35.01 14.17 16.54
CA PRO A 869 36.18 14.63 15.79
C PRO A 869 35.80 15.58 14.64
N PHE A 870 36.68 16.54 14.36
CA PHE A 870 36.55 17.52 13.27
C PHE A 870 37.93 17.75 12.64
N HIS A 871 37.97 17.97 11.33
CA HIS A 871 39.17 18.39 10.58
C HIS A 871 38.76 19.33 9.46
N ASP A 872 39.62 20.30 9.10
CA ASP A 872 39.39 21.22 7.96
C ASP A 872 37.99 21.87 7.87
N GLY A 873 37.34 22.08 9.02
CA GLY A 873 35.99 22.66 9.09
C GLY A 873 34.85 21.69 8.76
N VAL A 874 35.12 20.40 8.58
CA VAL A 874 34.12 19.33 8.41
C VAL A 874 34.04 18.45 9.66
N ILE A 875 32.92 17.73 9.80
CA ILE A 875 32.79 16.65 10.80
C ILE A 875 33.66 15.49 10.31
N SER A 876 34.63 15.05 11.11
CA SER A 876 35.46 13.91 10.76
C SER A 876 34.68 12.61 10.98
N GLN A 877 34.83 11.62 10.11
CA GLN A 877 34.06 10.37 10.20
C GLN A 877 34.41 9.61 11.49
N PHE A 878 35.68 9.60 11.85
CA PHE A 878 36.20 9.04 13.10
C PHE A 878 37.56 9.67 13.43
N GLU A 879 38.07 9.42 14.63
CA GLU A 879 39.35 10.00 15.05
C GLU A 879 40.52 9.47 14.21
N GLY A 880 41.26 10.37 13.56
CA GLY A 880 42.38 10.01 12.69
C GLY A 880 42.02 9.77 11.21
N TYR A 881 40.75 9.91 10.80
CA TYR A 881 40.36 9.72 9.39
C TYR A 881 41.15 10.60 8.42
N SER A 882 41.39 11.87 8.77
CA SER A 882 42.17 12.81 7.94
C SER A 882 43.65 12.46 7.79
N GLU A 883 44.15 11.52 8.59
CA GLU A 883 45.54 11.04 8.54
C GLU A 883 45.72 9.88 7.55
N LEU A 884 44.62 9.29 7.08
CA LEU A 884 44.64 8.24 6.05
C LEU A 884 45.06 8.81 4.69
N ALA A 885 45.59 7.94 3.83
CA ALA A 885 46.00 8.34 2.49
C ALA A 885 44.79 8.68 1.61
N GLU A 886 44.96 9.56 0.62
CA GLU A 886 43.94 9.72 -0.41
C GLU A 886 44.01 8.56 -1.40
N LEU A 887 42.84 8.05 -1.80
CA LEU A 887 42.75 7.02 -2.85
C LEU A 887 42.94 7.66 -4.23
N ASP A 888 43.67 7.00 -5.12
CA ASP A 888 43.69 7.36 -6.55
C ASP A 888 42.39 6.92 -7.24
N TRP A 889 41.32 7.69 -7.02
CA TRP A 889 39.98 7.41 -7.54
C TRP A 889 39.96 7.25 -9.06
N ASP A 890 40.70 8.08 -9.78
CA ASP A 890 40.72 8.05 -11.25
C ASP A 890 41.40 6.77 -11.74
N HIS A 891 42.51 6.36 -11.13
CA HIS A 891 43.15 5.08 -11.45
C HIS A 891 42.17 3.90 -11.31
N TYR A 892 41.52 3.78 -10.15
CA TYR A 892 40.62 2.66 -9.88
C TYR A 892 39.37 2.68 -10.76
N ARG A 893 38.77 3.86 -11.01
CA ARG A 893 37.62 4.01 -11.93
C ARG A 893 37.98 3.59 -13.36
N HIS A 894 39.14 4.03 -13.87
CA HIS A 894 39.59 3.66 -15.22
C HIS A 894 39.92 2.17 -15.34
N ARG A 895 40.56 1.59 -14.31
CA ARG A 895 41.01 0.19 -14.34
C ARG A 895 39.86 -0.81 -14.22
N TYR A 896 38.90 -0.54 -13.34
CA TYR A 896 37.87 -1.52 -12.98
C TYR A 896 36.46 -1.19 -13.51
N GLY A 897 36.21 0.07 -13.89
CA GLY A 897 34.87 0.55 -14.27
C GLY A 897 33.92 0.64 -13.08
N ASN A 898 33.56 -0.50 -12.48
CA ASN A 898 32.76 -0.57 -11.26
C ASN A 898 33.65 -0.79 -10.02
N ILE A 899 33.69 0.20 -9.13
CA ILE A 899 34.47 0.20 -7.89
C ILE A 899 33.62 0.08 -6.62
N GLN A 900 32.33 -0.26 -6.74
CA GLN A 900 31.41 -0.38 -5.60
C GLN A 900 31.93 -1.36 -4.54
N ARG A 901 32.57 -2.45 -4.96
CA ARG A 901 33.22 -3.41 -4.07
C ARG A 901 34.72 -3.17 -3.96
N LEU A 902 35.09 -1.93 -3.61
CA LEU A 902 36.48 -1.51 -3.43
C LEU A 902 37.21 -2.37 -2.37
N ASP A 903 36.50 -2.77 -1.30
CA ASP A 903 36.95 -3.75 -0.30
C ASP A 903 37.52 -5.01 -0.96
N ARG A 904 36.78 -5.59 -1.91
CA ARG A 904 37.19 -6.82 -2.60
C ARG A 904 38.31 -6.60 -3.60
N ILE A 905 38.38 -5.41 -4.19
CA ILE A 905 39.40 -5.05 -5.17
C ILE A 905 40.74 -4.88 -4.47
N LEU A 906 40.80 -4.05 -3.43
CA LEU A 906 42.01 -3.78 -2.68
C LEU A 906 42.52 -5.05 -1.97
N GLU A 907 41.64 -5.83 -1.35
CA GLU A 907 42.04 -7.10 -0.72
C GLU A 907 42.68 -8.05 -1.74
N ALA A 908 42.12 -8.13 -2.96
CA ALA A 908 42.69 -8.98 -4.01
C ALA A 908 44.07 -8.50 -4.50
N GLU A 909 44.36 -7.20 -4.36
CA GLU A 909 45.67 -6.59 -4.64
C GLU A 909 46.65 -6.69 -3.46
N GLY A 910 46.22 -7.24 -2.32
CA GLY A 910 47.03 -7.32 -1.10
C GLY A 910 47.10 -6.01 -0.31
N ASP A 911 46.12 -5.13 -0.53
CA ASP A 911 45.96 -3.84 0.15
C ASP A 911 44.65 -3.83 0.98
N SER A 912 44.43 -2.77 1.76
CA SER A 912 43.27 -2.60 2.62
C SER A 912 42.62 -1.24 2.38
N VAL A 913 41.30 -1.23 2.32
CA VAL A 913 40.53 0.02 2.24
C VAL A 913 40.71 0.89 3.49
N ASN A 914 41.04 0.29 4.65
CA ASN A 914 41.34 1.01 5.89
C ASN A 914 42.56 1.96 5.78
N ASN A 915 43.37 1.84 4.72
CA ASN A 915 44.52 2.71 4.47
C ASN A 915 44.13 4.07 3.87
N TYR A 916 42.89 4.22 3.40
CA TYR A 916 42.48 5.33 2.56
C TYR A 916 41.28 6.10 3.10
N GLN A 917 41.19 7.38 2.77
CA GLN A 917 39.99 8.21 2.92
C GLN A 917 38.92 7.79 1.89
N ALA A 918 38.38 6.58 2.04
CA ALA A 918 37.42 5.99 1.09
C ALA A 918 36.27 5.31 1.83
N SER A 919 35.04 5.70 1.49
CA SER A 919 33.83 5.19 2.16
C SER A 919 33.01 4.26 1.26
N LYS A 920 32.42 3.23 1.87
CA LYS A 920 31.47 2.30 1.25
C LYS A 920 30.12 2.96 1.02
N GLN A 921 29.66 3.65 2.05
CA GLN A 921 28.34 4.27 2.14
C GLN A 921 28.41 5.48 3.08
N ALA A 922 27.35 6.27 3.10
CA ALA A 922 27.25 7.42 3.99
C ALA A 922 27.41 7.03 5.47
N ASP A 923 28.29 7.75 6.18
CA ASP A 923 28.53 7.61 7.62
C ASP A 923 28.31 8.95 8.35
N ALA A 924 29.24 9.90 8.27
CA ALA A 924 29.02 11.23 8.84
C ALA A 924 27.76 11.91 8.25
N LEU A 925 27.48 11.66 6.96
CA LEU A 925 26.31 12.17 6.27
C LEU A 925 24.98 11.53 6.74
N MET A 926 25.02 10.38 7.44
CA MET A 926 23.81 9.80 8.06
C MET A 926 23.23 10.71 9.14
N LEU A 927 24.05 11.55 9.80
CA LEU A 927 23.56 12.54 10.75
C LEU A 927 22.61 13.55 10.08
N LEU A 928 22.89 13.96 8.84
CA LEU A 928 22.06 14.88 8.07
C LEU A 928 20.84 14.21 7.41
N TYR A 929 20.86 12.88 7.32
CA TYR A 929 19.73 12.06 6.88
C TYR A 929 18.69 11.87 8.00
N LEU A 930 19.17 11.58 9.23
CA LEU A 930 18.30 11.31 10.37
C LEU A 930 17.84 12.58 11.09
N LEU A 931 18.72 13.59 11.19
CA LEU A 931 18.47 14.78 11.97
C LEU A 931 18.27 15.99 11.07
N SER A 932 17.40 16.91 11.48
CA SER A 932 17.35 18.23 10.87
C SER A 932 18.66 18.98 11.15
N SER A 933 18.99 19.98 10.32
CA SER A 933 20.17 20.80 10.55
C SER A 933 20.15 21.49 11.92
N ASP A 934 18.98 21.94 12.37
CA ASP A 934 18.80 22.58 13.66
C ASP A 934 19.01 21.60 14.83
N GLU A 935 18.51 20.37 14.70
CA GLU A 935 18.71 19.33 15.73
C GLU A 935 20.18 18.93 15.83
N LEU A 936 20.86 18.71 14.71
CA LEU A 936 22.30 18.38 14.69
C LEU A 936 23.14 19.51 15.31
N ILE A 937 22.89 20.76 14.93
CA ILE A 937 23.58 21.92 15.50
C ILE A 937 23.30 22.02 17.00
N GLY A 938 22.06 21.78 17.43
CA GLY A 938 21.68 21.76 18.85
C GLY A 938 22.42 20.70 19.66
N LEU A 939 22.56 19.48 19.12
CA LEU A 939 23.33 18.40 19.75
C LEU A 939 24.82 18.75 19.84
N LEU A 940 25.42 19.26 18.76
CA LEU A 940 26.83 19.68 18.77
C LEU A 940 27.07 20.84 19.74
N ALA A 941 26.15 21.80 19.81
CA ALA A 941 26.21 22.91 20.78
C ALA A 941 26.13 22.40 22.23
N ARG A 942 25.26 21.42 22.51
CA ARG A 942 25.19 20.76 23.82
C ARG A 942 26.50 20.09 24.21
N LEU A 943 27.22 19.53 23.24
CA LEU A 943 28.54 18.92 23.41
C LEU A 943 29.69 19.94 23.51
N GLY A 944 29.38 21.23 23.45
CA GLY A 944 30.34 22.33 23.52
C GLY A 944 31.08 22.60 22.20
N TYR A 945 30.58 22.09 21.07
CA TYR A 945 31.13 22.37 19.75
C TYR A 945 30.38 23.50 19.05
N ARG A 946 31.10 24.32 18.29
CA ARG A 946 30.51 25.32 17.40
C ARG A 946 30.55 24.78 15.98
N PHE A 947 29.37 24.56 15.39
CA PHE A 947 29.22 24.12 14.01
C PHE A 947 28.25 25.06 13.29
N ALA A 948 28.77 25.84 12.34
CA ALA A 948 27.98 26.82 11.61
C ALA A 948 27.20 26.13 10.48
N PRO A 949 25.96 26.57 10.16
CA PRO A 949 25.19 26.02 9.03
C PRO A 949 25.95 26.01 7.69
N THR A 950 26.85 26.98 7.48
CA THR A 950 27.69 27.08 6.28
C THR A 950 28.74 25.97 6.16
N GLN A 951 29.02 25.21 7.22
CA GLN A 951 29.94 24.06 7.20
C GLN A 951 29.27 22.77 6.71
N ILE A 952 27.94 22.73 6.68
CA ILE A 952 27.18 21.56 6.21
C ILE A 952 27.52 21.27 4.75
N PRO A 953 27.39 22.20 3.77
CA PRO A 953 27.73 21.92 2.37
C PRO A 953 29.17 21.42 2.18
N GLY A 954 30.15 22.00 2.90
CA GLY A 954 31.54 21.55 2.83
C GLY A 954 31.75 20.12 3.33
N THR A 955 31.02 19.72 4.38
CA THR A 955 31.03 18.32 4.87
C THR A 955 30.40 17.38 3.84
N VAL A 956 29.31 17.79 3.20
CA VAL A 956 28.64 17.04 2.13
C VAL A 956 29.58 16.81 0.95
N ASP A 957 30.15 17.88 0.40
CA ASP A 957 31.02 17.81 -0.77
C ASP A 957 32.27 16.95 -0.50
N TYR A 958 32.83 17.04 0.72
CA TYR A 958 34.01 16.28 1.12
C TYR A 958 33.79 14.75 1.07
N TYR A 959 32.66 14.27 1.60
CA TYR A 959 32.36 12.83 1.64
C TYR A 959 31.79 12.30 0.31
N LEU A 960 31.04 13.12 -0.43
CA LEU A 960 30.57 12.74 -1.77
C LEU A 960 31.74 12.46 -2.72
N ALA A 961 32.83 13.24 -2.63
CA ALA A 961 34.04 13.02 -3.42
C ALA A 961 34.78 11.72 -3.08
N ARG A 962 34.52 11.13 -1.90
CA ARG A 962 35.28 10.01 -1.33
C ARG A 962 34.46 8.74 -1.09
N THR A 963 33.28 8.63 -1.71
CA THR A 963 32.42 7.45 -1.55
C THR A 963 32.37 6.62 -2.83
N SER A 964 32.49 5.30 -2.71
CA SER A 964 32.46 4.37 -3.85
C SER A 964 31.06 3.88 -4.24
N ASP A 965 30.05 4.26 -3.46
CA ASP A 965 28.65 3.80 -3.56
C ASP A 965 28.50 2.27 -3.53
N GLY A 966 29.28 1.61 -2.67
CA GLY A 966 29.32 0.16 -2.48
C GLY A 966 28.05 -0.46 -1.90
N SER A 967 27.09 0.36 -1.50
CA SER A 967 25.80 -0.03 -0.95
C SER A 967 24.70 0.75 -1.64
N THR A 968 23.57 0.10 -1.94
CA THR A 968 22.39 0.79 -2.49
C THR A 968 21.85 1.86 -1.53
N LEU A 969 22.14 1.73 -0.22
CA LEU A 969 21.82 2.74 0.80
C LEU A 969 22.62 4.04 0.63
N SER A 970 23.83 3.98 0.08
CA SER A 970 24.68 5.14 -0.16
C SER A 970 24.01 6.13 -1.11
N ALA A 971 23.48 5.64 -2.23
CA ALA A 971 22.80 6.46 -3.23
C ALA A 971 21.53 7.14 -2.65
N VAL A 972 20.80 6.48 -1.75
CA VAL A 972 19.66 7.06 -1.04
C VAL A 972 20.09 8.26 -0.19
N VAL A 973 21.13 8.08 0.62
CA VAL A 973 21.60 9.12 1.54
C VAL A 973 22.25 10.27 0.76
N HIS A 974 23.01 9.98 -0.28
CA HIS A 974 23.55 11.02 -1.17
C HIS A 974 22.46 11.80 -1.87
N ALA A 975 21.43 11.14 -2.43
CA ALA A 975 20.27 11.82 -2.99
C ALA A 975 19.60 12.74 -1.95
N TRP A 976 19.47 12.28 -0.70
CA TRP A 976 18.87 13.04 0.38
C TRP A 976 19.66 14.30 0.73
N VAL A 977 20.96 14.12 0.94
CA VAL A 977 21.84 15.21 1.38
C VAL A 977 22.06 16.21 0.25
N LEU A 978 22.17 15.75 -0.99
CA LEU A 978 22.20 16.62 -2.18
C LEU A 978 20.88 17.33 -2.42
N ALA A 979 19.73 16.74 -2.12
CA ALA A 979 18.45 17.47 -2.23
C ALA A 979 18.38 18.68 -1.29
N ARG A 980 19.18 18.70 -0.21
CA ARG A 980 19.29 19.86 0.69
C ARG A 980 20.33 20.89 0.21
N ALA A 981 21.41 20.46 -0.47
CA ALA A 981 22.52 21.31 -0.90
C ALA A 981 22.51 21.72 -2.39
N ASN A 982 22.28 20.77 -3.31
CA ASN A 982 22.28 20.95 -4.78
C ASN A 982 21.18 20.07 -5.45
N ARG A 983 19.99 20.65 -5.60
CA ARG A 983 18.75 19.94 -5.94
C ARG A 983 18.68 19.37 -7.36
N SER A 984 19.38 19.95 -8.34
CA SER A 984 19.41 19.41 -9.70
C SER A 984 20.17 18.07 -9.74
N ASN A 985 21.27 17.96 -8.99
CA ASN A 985 22.05 16.73 -8.90
C ASN A 985 21.29 15.64 -8.11
N ALA A 986 20.49 16.03 -7.11
CA ALA A 986 19.70 15.09 -6.31
C ALA A 986 18.72 14.23 -7.15
N MET A 987 18.21 14.77 -8.26
CA MET A 987 17.32 14.04 -9.16
C MET A 987 18.04 12.94 -9.95
N GLU A 988 19.32 13.14 -10.26
CA GLU A 988 20.14 12.13 -10.92
C GLU A 988 20.37 10.92 -9.99
N TYR A 989 20.75 11.18 -8.74
CA TYR A 989 20.87 10.12 -7.72
C TYR A 989 19.52 9.46 -7.42
N PHE A 990 18.42 10.22 -7.39
CA PHE A 990 17.08 9.63 -7.23
C PHE A 990 16.75 8.64 -8.37
N ARG A 991 17.02 9.01 -9.63
CA ARG A 991 16.85 8.08 -10.76
C ARG A 991 17.77 6.87 -10.68
N GLN A 992 18.99 7.04 -10.17
CA GLN A 992 19.92 5.93 -9.93
C GLN A 992 19.38 4.96 -8.87
N VAL A 993 18.82 5.47 -7.77
CA VAL A 993 18.15 4.66 -6.74
C VAL A 993 16.95 3.92 -7.33
N LEU A 994 16.10 4.59 -8.12
CA LEU A 994 14.94 3.93 -8.74
C LEU A 994 15.32 2.79 -9.69
N ARG A 995 16.43 2.94 -10.41
CA ARG A 995 16.89 1.96 -11.40
C ARG A 995 17.75 0.84 -10.81
N SER A 996 18.10 0.88 -9.52
CA SER A 996 19.15 0.00 -8.97
C SER A 996 18.86 -1.49 -9.12
N ASP A 997 17.66 -1.94 -8.73
CA ASP A 997 17.24 -3.35 -8.84
C ASP A 997 16.89 -3.73 -10.29
N ILE A 998 16.34 -2.79 -11.07
CA ILE A 998 15.84 -3.08 -12.43
C ILE A 998 16.98 -3.22 -13.42
N ALA A 999 17.98 -2.34 -13.32
CA ALA A 999 19.19 -2.41 -14.12
C ALA A 999 20.27 -3.29 -13.48
N ASP A 1000 19.98 -3.89 -12.32
CA ASP A 1000 20.89 -4.73 -11.53
C ASP A 1000 22.30 -4.11 -11.41
N VAL A 1001 22.35 -2.84 -11.00
CA VAL A 1001 23.55 -1.98 -11.09
C VAL A 1001 24.75 -2.50 -10.30
N GLN A 1002 24.53 -3.34 -9.29
CA GLN A 1002 25.57 -3.99 -8.48
C GLN A 1002 26.10 -5.31 -9.09
N GLY A 1003 25.51 -5.77 -10.20
CA GLY A 1003 25.94 -6.94 -10.97
C GLY A 1003 25.59 -8.28 -10.34
N GLY A 1004 24.40 -8.79 -10.62
CA GLY A 1004 23.92 -10.13 -10.24
C GLY A 1004 23.20 -10.21 -8.89
N THR A 1005 23.28 -9.18 -8.06
CA THR A 1005 22.78 -9.22 -6.68
C THR A 1005 21.26 -9.21 -6.57
N THR A 1006 20.56 -8.55 -7.50
CA THR A 1006 19.09 -8.48 -7.47
C THR A 1006 18.46 -9.85 -7.71
N GLN A 1007 19.14 -10.69 -8.50
CA GLN A 1007 18.72 -12.06 -8.77
C GLN A 1007 18.63 -12.90 -7.48
N GLU A 1008 19.49 -12.58 -6.50
CA GLU A 1008 19.53 -13.21 -5.18
C GLU A 1008 18.50 -12.63 -4.19
N GLY A 1009 17.82 -11.53 -4.54
CA GLY A 1009 16.82 -10.83 -3.72
C GLY A 1009 16.82 -9.30 -3.94
N ILE A 1010 15.65 -8.66 -3.78
CA ILE A 1010 15.48 -7.21 -3.96
C ILE A 1010 16.20 -6.38 -2.88
N HIS A 1011 16.51 -5.11 -3.12
CA HIS A 1011 17.08 -4.22 -2.10
C HIS A 1011 16.01 -3.44 -1.32
N LEU A 1012 15.34 -4.09 -0.37
CA LEU A 1012 14.15 -3.54 0.32
C LEU A 1012 14.39 -2.15 0.96
N ALA A 1013 15.52 -1.94 1.63
CA ALA A 1013 15.82 -0.67 2.28
C ALA A 1013 16.07 0.46 1.28
N ALA A 1014 16.67 0.17 0.12
CA ALA A 1014 16.82 1.14 -0.97
C ALA A 1014 15.48 1.47 -1.64
N MET A 1015 14.63 0.46 -1.85
CA MET A 1015 13.26 0.66 -2.33
C MET A 1015 12.47 1.57 -1.39
N ALA A 1016 12.51 1.31 -0.07
CA ALA A 1016 11.90 2.19 0.93
C ALA A 1016 12.53 3.58 0.96
N GLY A 1017 13.85 3.68 0.85
CA GLY A 1017 14.59 4.94 0.78
C GLY A 1017 14.14 5.82 -0.40
N SER A 1018 13.85 5.22 -1.56
CA SER A 1018 13.33 5.95 -2.72
C SER A 1018 11.96 6.61 -2.46
N ILE A 1019 11.11 5.93 -1.69
CA ILE A 1019 9.79 6.42 -1.28
C ILE A 1019 9.96 7.54 -0.26
N ASP A 1020 10.88 7.38 0.68
CA ASP A 1020 11.13 8.34 1.74
C ASP A 1020 11.77 9.63 1.23
N LEU A 1021 12.57 9.57 0.16
CA LEU A 1021 13.08 10.75 -0.56
C LEU A 1021 11.94 11.65 -1.04
N LEU A 1022 10.90 11.08 -1.63
CA LEU A 1022 9.71 11.83 -2.03
C LEU A 1022 8.95 12.34 -0.81
N GLN A 1023 8.73 11.45 0.17
CA GLN A 1023 7.89 11.72 1.33
C GLN A 1023 8.44 12.78 2.27
N ARG A 1024 9.71 12.70 2.65
CA ARG A 1024 10.32 13.53 3.71
C ARG A 1024 11.35 14.50 3.15
N CYS A 1025 12.19 14.07 2.20
CA CYS A 1025 13.27 14.92 1.72
C CYS A 1025 12.76 16.11 0.89
N TYR A 1026 12.06 15.82 -0.20
CA TYR A 1026 11.58 16.86 -1.13
C TYR A 1026 10.42 17.68 -0.56
N SER A 1027 9.60 17.07 0.29
CA SER A 1027 8.55 17.76 1.02
C SER A 1027 9.07 18.65 2.15
N GLY A 1028 10.27 18.35 2.65
CA GLY A 1028 10.76 18.88 3.91
C GLY A 1028 9.87 18.52 5.10
N LEU A 1029 9.17 17.38 5.04
CA LEU A 1029 8.32 16.88 6.11
C LEU A 1029 9.18 16.40 7.27
N GLU A 1030 9.07 17.07 8.41
CA GLU A 1030 9.71 16.72 9.66
C GLU A 1030 8.68 16.62 10.80
N LEU A 1031 8.94 15.74 11.75
CA LEU A 1031 8.07 15.49 12.91
C LEU A 1031 8.88 15.85 14.15
N ARG A 1032 8.58 16.98 14.77
CA ARG A 1032 9.37 17.51 15.89
C ARG A 1032 8.50 18.30 16.84
N ASP A 1033 8.78 18.19 18.14
CA ASP A 1033 8.14 18.98 19.21
C ASP A 1033 6.60 18.95 19.17
N ASP A 1034 6.02 17.77 18.89
CA ASP A 1034 4.58 17.57 18.73
C ASP A 1034 3.94 18.36 17.56
N ARG A 1035 4.76 18.75 16.59
CA ARG A 1035 4.37 19.50 15.38
C ARG A 1035 4.72 18.74 14.10
N LEU A 1036 3.98 19.09 13.05
CA LEU A 1036 4.30 18.73 11.68
C LEU A 1036 4.99 19.93 11.02
N VAL A 1037 6.26 19.78 10.65
CA VAL A 1037 7.02 20.84 9.99
C VAL A 1037 7.12 20.54 8.49
N LEU A 1038 6.87 21.56 7.66
CA LEU A 1038 6.96 21.49 6.21
C LEU A 1038 7.95 22.53 5.68
N SER A 1039 8.83 22.10 4.78
CA SER A 1039 9.75 22.97 4.04
C SER A 1039 9.78 22.57 2.56
N PRO A 1040 8.66 22.70 1.84
CA PRO A 1040 8.52 22.17 0.49
C PRO A 1040 9.50 22.84 -0.47
N GLN A 1041 10.22 21.99 -1.21
CA GLN A 1041 11.06 22.43 -2.31
C GLN A 1041 11.17 21.35 -3.40
N TRP A 1042 10.15 21.30 -4.24
CA TRP A 1042 9.96 20.33 -5.31
C TRP A 1042 10.23 20.96 -6.69
N PRO A 1043 10.90 20.27 -7.63
CA PRO A 1043 11.10 20.79 -8.99
C PRO A 1043 9.76 20.90 -9.75
N GLU A 1044 9.35 22.12 -10.11
CA GLU A 1044 8.07 22.36 -10.81
C GLU A 1044 7.97 21.62 -12.15
N ALA A 1045 9.10 21.34 -12.82
CA ALA A 1045 9.16 20.57 -14.05
C ALA A 1045 8.67 19.12 -13.91
N LEU A 1046 8.55 18.59 -12.68
CA LEU A 1046 8.12 17.22 -12.39
C LEU A 1046 6.64 17.13 -11.99
N GLY A 1047 5.85 18.17 -12.26
CA GLY A 1047 4.44 18.23 -11.88
C GLY A 1047 4.24 18.31 -10.36
N PRO A 1048 3.00 18.23 -9.83
CA PRO A 1048 2.79 18.09 -8.38
C PRO A 1048 3.18 16.70 -7.87
N LEU A 1049 3.74 16.65 -6.66
CA LEU A 1049 3.88 15.44 -5.86
C LEU A 1049 2.70 15.36 -4.89
N GLU A 1050 2.02 14.22 -4.84
CA GLU A 1050 0.87 14.01 -3.95
C GLU A 1050 0.94 12.64 -3.27
N PHE A 1051 0.73 12.59 -1.95
CA PHE A 1051 0.64 11.33 -1.21
C PHE A 1051 -0.15 11.46 0.10
N PRO A 1052 -0.77 10.36 0.57
CA PRO A 1052 -1.41 10.31 1.86
C PRO A 1052 -0.48 9.82 2.96
N PHE A 1053 -0.80 10.20 4.20
CA PHE A 1053 -0.14 9.70 5.40
C PHE A 1053 -1.01 9.89 6.65
N VAL A 1054 -0.62 9.27 7.75
CA VAL A 1054 -1.27 9.34 9.05
C VAL A 1054 -0.36 10.05 10.04
N TYR A 1055 -0.92 11.01 10.77
CA TYR A 1055 -0.21 11.69 11.86
C TYR A 1055 -1.18 12.01 13.00
N ARG A 1056 -0.86 11.56 14.21
CA ARG A 1056 -1.69 11.79 15.43
C ARG A 1056 -3.18 11.56 15.22
N ARG A 1057 -3.52 10.40 14.62
CA ARG A 1057 -4.88 9.96 14.22
C ARG A 1057 -5.52 10.70 13.03
N HIS A 1058 -4.92 11.76 12.51
CA HIS A 1058 -5.39 12.38 11.27
C HIS A 1058 -5.00 11.54 10.06
N GLN A 1059 -5.94 11.32 9.15
CA GLN A 1059 -5.64 10.92 7.77
C GLN A 1059 -5.40 12.20 6.98
N LEU A 1060 -4.19 12.36 6.46
CA LEU A 1060 -3.73 13.57 5.80
C LEU A 1060 -3.37 13.27 4.34
N SER A 1061 -3.56 14.26 3.48
CA SER A 1061 -3.05 14.29 2.10
C SER A 1061 -2.18 15.53 1.93
N LEU A 1062 -0.94 15.31 1.48
CA LEU A 1062 0.00 16.38 1.19
C LEU A 1062 0.21 16.48 -0.32
N ARG A 1063 -0.06 17.66 -0.87
CA ARG A 1063 0.23 18.01 -2.26
C ARG A 1063 1.28 19.10 -2.29
N ILE A 1064 2.33 18.92 -3.09
CA ILE A 1064 3.49 19.81 -3.14
C ILE A 1064 3.74 20.25 -4.57
N SER A 1065 3.96 21.55 -4.76
CA SER A 1065 4.37 22.12 -6.04
C SER A 1065 5.31 23.30 -5.80
N GLY A 1066 6.51 23.23 -6.37
CA GLY A 1066 7.53 24.26 -6.17
C GLY A 1066 7.87 24.43 -4.69
N ARG A 1067 7.60 25.62 -4.18
CA ARG A 1067 7.85 26.04 -2.79
C ARG A 1067 6.59 26.11 -1.91
N SER A 1068 5.48 25.58 -2.43
CA SER A 1068 4.17 25.58 -1.79
C SER A 1068 3.74 24.15 -1.48
N ALA A 1069 2.94 24.00 -0.44
CA ALA A 1069 2.28 22.76 -0.10
C ALA A 1069 0.85 23.00 0.38
N THR A 1070 -0.04 22.10 0.01
CA THR A 1070 -1.42 22.04 0.48
C THR A 1070 -1.55 20.78 1.33
N LEU A 1071 -1.99 20.95 2.57
CA LEU A 1071 -2.21 19.85 3.51
C LEU A 1071 -3.69 19.77 3.84
N THR A 1072 -4.32 18.65 3.50
CA THR A 1072 -5.74 18.38 3.72
C THR A 1072 -5.91 17.30 4.76
N ALA A 1073 -6.73 17.55 5.78
CA ALA A 1073 -7.14 16.54 6.75
C ALA A 1073 -8.52 15.99 6.40
N GLU A 1074 -8.66 14.67 6.38
CA GLU A 1074 -9.98 14.03 6.25
C GLU A 1074 -10.88 14.39 7.45
N SER A 1075 -12.18 14.28 7.24
CA SER A 1075 -13.17 14.44 8.31
C SER A 1075 -12.99 13.34 9.38
N GLY A 1076 -13.13 13.72 10.65
CA GLY A 1076 -12.84 12.84 11.78
C GLY A 1076 -12.96 13.55 13.13
N ASP A 1077 -12.59 12.84 14.19
CA ASP A 1077 -12.70 13.28 15.59
C ASP A 1077 -11.33 13.56 16.25
N ALA A 1078 -10.25 13.62 15.46
CA ALA A 1078 -8.91 13.81 15.99
C ALA A 1078 -8.68 15.26 16.45
N GLU A 1079 -7.96 15.41 17.58
CA GLU A 1079 -7.59 16.72 18.11
C GLU A 1079 -6.76 17.50 17.09
N PRO A 1080 -6.97 18.82 16.94
CA PRO A 1080 -6.27 19.58 15.91
C PRO A 1080 -4.75 19.60 16.12
N ILE A 1081 -4.00 19.52 15.02
CA ILE A 1081 -2.53 19.49 15.02
C ILE A 1081 -1.93 20.85 14.67
N GLU A 1082 -0.71 21.11 15.12
CA GLU A 1082 0.09 22.27 14.73
C GLU A 1082 0.95 21.94 13.51
N VAL A 1083 0.87 22.78 12.49
CA VAL A 1083 1.67 22.69 11.27
C VAL A 1083 2.54 23.93 11.13
N GLU A 1084 3.85 23.73 11.05
CA GLU A 1084 4.84 24.80 10.89
C GLU A 1084 5.40 24.81 9.47
N CYS A 1085 5.48 25.98 8.83
CA CYS A 1085 6.22 26.16 7.59
C CYS A 1085 7.03 27.44 7.64
N ARG A 1086 8.36 27.32 7.58
CA ARG A 1086 9.30 28.46 7.64
C ARG A 1086 9.00 29.40 8.83
N GLY A 1087 8.85 28.83 10.03
CA GLY A 1087 8.55 29.56 11.26
C GLY A 1087 7.11 30.05 11.44
N HIS A 1088 6.22 29.84 10.45
CA HIS A 1088 4.81 30.19 10.55
C HIS A 1088 4.01 28.97 11.00
N VAL A 1089 3.34 29.06 12.16
CA VAL A 1089 2.54 27.97 12.72
C VAL A 1089 1.06 28.20 12.44
N GLN A 1090 0.39 27.19 11.90
CA GLN A 1090 -1.05 27.13 11.67
C GLN A 1090 -1.64 25.91 12.36
N ARG A 1091 -2.94 25.94 12.67
CA ARG A 1091 -3.64 24.82 13.32
C ARG A 1091 -4.57 24.14 12.31
N LEU A 1092 -4.37 22.85 12.08
CA LEU A 1092 -5.18 22.03 11.16
C LEU A 1092 -6.17 21.18 11.95
N ARG A 1093 -7.46 21.29 11.61
CA ARG A 1093 -8.56 20.48 12.15
C ARG A 1093 -8.99 19.42 11.13
N CYS A 1094 -9.65 18.36 11.57
CA CYS A 1094 -10.28 17.41 10.64
C CYS A 1094 -11.23 18.12 9.67
N GLY A 1095 -11.31 17.61 8.44
CA GLY A 1095 -12.16 18.14 7.36
C GLY A 1095 -11.74 19.50 6.80
N HIS A 1096 -10.55 20.01 7.15
CA HIS A 1096 -10.05 21.30 6.67
C HIS A 1096 -8.78 21.11 5.83
N THR A 1097 -8.49 22.13 5.02
CA THR A 1097 -7.27 22.24 4.23
C THR A 1097 -6.53 23.51 4.62
N ILE A 1098 -5.20 23.43 4.69
CA ILE A 1098 -4.33 24.59 4.83
C ILE A 1098 -3.34 24.65 3.67
N GLU A 1099 -3.01 25.87 3.27
CA GLU A 1099 -1.94 26.14 2.32
C GLU A 1099 -0.76 26.77 3.06
N VAL A 1100 0.44 26.27 2.77
CA VAL A 1100 1.68 26.77 3.33
C VAL A 1100 2.67 27.07 2.21
N GLY A 1101 3.42 28.17 2.34
CA GLY A 1101 4.49 28.50 1.41
C GLY A 1101 4.11 29.41 0.24
N CYS A 1102 3.65 30.65 0.51
CA CYS A 1102 3.83 31.84 -0.34
C CYS A 1102 3.78 33.10 0.57
N SER A 1103 4.62 34.15 0.43
CA SER A 1103 5.27 34.75 -0.74
C SER A 1103 6.59 35.50 -0.44
N ARG A 1104 7.40 35.62 -1.51
CA ARG A 1104 8.59 36.46 -1.79
C ARG A 1104 9.87 36.28 -0.95
#